data_AF-A0A517R1H9-F1
#
_entry.id   AF-A0A517R1H9-F1
#
_cell.length_a   1.000
_cell.length_b   1.000
_cell.length_c   1.000
_cell.angle_alpha   90.00
_cell.angle_beta   90.00
_cell.angle_gamma   90.00
#
_symmetry.space_group_name_H-M   'P 1'
#
loop_
_entity.id
_entity.type
_entity.pdbx_description
1 polymer ?
#
loop_
_entity_poly.entity_id
_entity_poly.type
_entity_poly.pdbx_seq_one_letter_code
_entity_poly.pdbx_strand_id
1 'polypeptide(L)'
;MTRTDREQLDDLLSTLVDGRIDGVGQDRLAVLLRDATARRRYLAFMRLHADLSIDRQIDAPVISAERLRDNRRPNDRFWFAAIVSALSLLVIAGWWQAFSIDQPTIASIASISISDGSVIASGSDAYQSDGELSAGKLSLETGKATLKMLSGAEVRLSAPASIELLDAKAIRLIAGRITADVPDQAIGFRILTPTADVIDLGTSFGIEVDDAGATEVHVFDGVVAARGSEEADIVPIAAGEGGRVELSGGELVAVAYDGSRFDSIRRADSIKPVSGSDSGEGSAPVDGDGPIPAEARVVFLGDRATSRGTHLLLIDQTLASQFNGDRPTFFNEGVTFPLSFDETDFHDRILAHRPTHAVLEFANDIARDDGRRTPTEYRRDMLRLIERLKAAGIEPVLTTGYPFDHDFEEPRTALNAYNSIVRQIAVEHRLRLADYYDGFVERGDPPSLVYKRFETPMFHGYHEMAECLLEAFGYPDLKVALKLHGLKTFPGVIEKWRYQSIERNLEIDEAYISSMNVDAEWDIVEIPEVDGFSRRRTEPTHSNHFQETEVGFVRSFRGARNRKYILASTINVPHSQEVTVNVGGTVRSVWLNGERIVEPPKYHRGWQPTAVRSDISLVAGRNQIVIETFDDFFFSLTKDADWGVTSLHTNEEPATFHTITP
;
A
#
# COMPACT_ATOMS: atom_id res chain seq x y z
N MET A 1 19.55 -13.82 -13.81
CA MET A 1 20.38 -12.80 -13.15
C MET A 1 21.42 -13.42 -12.21
N THR A 2 22.69 -12.99 -12.26
CA THR A 2 23.75 -13.45 -11.32
C THR A 2 23.64 -12.74 -9.96
N ARG A 3 24.32 -13.24 -8.92
CA ARG A 3 24.33 -12.59 -7.60
C ARG A 3 24.89 -11.16 -7.66
N THR A 4 25.95 -10.96 -8.44
CA THR A 4 26.57 -9.65 -8.66
C THR A 4 25.66 -8.69 -9.42
N ASP A 5 24.93 -9.16 -10.44
CA ASP A 5 23.95 -8.34 -11.16
C ASP A 5 22.76 -7.96 -10.28
N ARG A 6 22.38 -8.81 -9.32
CA ARG A 6 21.33 -8.52 -8.34
C ARG A 6 21.75 -7.44 -7.36
N GLU A 7 22.95 -7.54 -6.79
CA GLU A 7 23.52 -6.55 -5.87
C GLU A 7 23.69 -5.20 -6.56
N GLN A 8 24.15 -5.20 -7.82
CA GLN A 8 24.27 -4.00 -8.64
C GLN A 8 22.91 -3.38 -9.00
N LEU A 9 21.92 -4.21 -9.32
CA LEU A 9 20.55 -3.74 -9.58
C LEU A 9 19.97 -3.04 -8.35
N ASP A 10 20.12 -3.61 -7.16
CA ASP A 10 19.58 -3.03 -5.93
C ASP A 10 20.21 -1.67 -5.58
N ASP A 11 21.51 -1.50 -5.83
CA ASP A 11 22.21 -0.22 -5.63
C ASP A 11 21.74 0.87 -6.63
N LEU A 12 21.51 0.48 -7.89
CA LEU A 12 20.95 1.36 -8.92
C LEU A 12 19.49 1.73 -8.66
N LEU A 13 18.70 0.79 -8.14
CA LEU A 13 17.32 1.04 -7.72
C LEU A 13 17.25 1.99 -6.52
N SER A 14 18.12 1.82 -5.53
CA SER A 14 18.19 2.71 -4.37
C SER A 14 18.58 4.13 -4.77
N THR A 15 19.58 4.28 -5.63
CA THR A 15 20.01 5.60 -6.13
C THR A 15 18.98 6.26 -7.03
N LEU A 16 18.23 5.49 -7.85
CA LEU A 16 17.11 5.98 -8.65
C LEU A 16 16.02 6.61 -7.77
N VAL A 17 15.61 5.86 -6.76
CA VAL A 17 14.54 6.25 -5.85
C VAL A 17 14.91 7.43 -4.94
N ASP A 18 16.19 7.55 -4.57
CA ASP A 18 16.70 8.69 -3.80
C ASP A 18 16.97 9.93 -4.68
N GLY A 19 16.70 9.85 -6.00
CA GLY A 19 16.94 10.94 -6.96
C GLY A 19 18.41 11.23 -7.25
N ARG A 20 19.30 10.25 -7.02
CA ARG A 20 20.76 10.38 -7.11
C ARG A 20 21.40 9.56 -8.25
N ILE A 21 20.61 8.88 -9.08
CA ILE A 21 21.12 8.10 -10.21
C ILE A 21 21.65 9.04 -11.31
N ASP A 22 22.86 8.77 -11.79
CA ASP A 22 23.48 9.49 -12.91
C ASP A 22 23.22 8.78 -14.26
N GLY A 23 23.61 9.41 -15.38
CA GLY A 23 23.35 8.86 -16.71
C GLY A 23 23.97 7.47 -16.95
N VAL A 24 25.14 7.21 -16.37
CA VAL A 24 25.81 5.90 -16.47
C VAL A 24 25.03 4.85 -15.66
N GLY A 25 24.51 5.23 -14.49
CA GLY A 25 23.62 4.41 -13.69
C GLY A 25 22.30 4.10 -14.39
N GLN A 26 21.69 5.07 -15.07
CA GLN A 26 20.45 4.88 -15.83
C GLN A 26 20.64 3.89 -16.99
N ASP A 27 21.73 4.02 -17.75
CA ASP A 27 22.06 3.10 -18.83
C ASP A 27 22.33 1.68 -18.31
N ARG A 28 23.05 1.57 -17.19
CA ARG A 28 23.34 0.27 -16.57
C ARG A 28 22.07 -0.38 -16.01
N LEU A 29 21.19 0.41 -15.40
CA LEU A 29 19.88 -0.05 -14.92
C LEU A 29 19.04 -0.55 -16.10
N ALA A 30 18.97 0.21 -17.21
CA ALA A 30 18.26 -0.20 -18.41
C ALA A 30 18.79 -1.52 -19.00
N VAL A 31 20.10 -1.78 -18.91
CA VAL A 31 20.69 -3.07 -19.31
C VAL A 31 20.30 -4.20 -18.36
N LEU A 32 20.34 -3.99 -17.04
CA LEU A 32 19.97 -5.00 -16.05
C LEU A 32 18.47 -5.35 -16.13
N LEU A 33 17.62 -4.36 -16.38
CA LEU A 33 16.17 -4.53 -16.59
C LEU A 33 15.82 -5.30 -17.89
N ARG A 34 16.80 -5.74 -18.68
CA ARG A 34 16.55 -6.73 -19.74
C ARG A 34 16.31 -8.14 -19.20
N ASP A 35 16.70 -8.44 -17.96
CA ASP A 35 16.39 -9.70 -17.25
C ASP A 35 15.00 -9.63 -16.58
N ALA A 36 14.18 -10.67 -16.74
CA ALA A 36 12.81 -10.69 -16.21
C ALA A 36 12.76 -10.71 -14.66
N THR A 37 13.76 -11.29 -14.02
CA THR A 37 13.90 -11.30 -12.56
C THR A 37 14.32 -9.92 -12.06
N ALA A 38 15.18 -9.22 -12.80
CA ALA A 38 15.53 -7.82 -12.53
C ALA A 38 14.32 -6.89 -12.63
N ARG A 39 13.45 -7.08 -13.64
CA ARG A 39 12.21 -6.29 -13.79
C ARG A 39 11.21 -6.54 -12.68
N ARG A 40 10.96 -7.81 -12.33
CA ARG A 40 10.12 -8.16 -11.17
C ARG A 40 10.68 -7.55 -9.88
N ARG A 41 12.00 -7.51 -9.74
CA ARG A 41 12.67 -6.87 -8.60
C ARG A 41 12.58 -5.36 -8.62
N TYR A 42 12.66 -4.69 -9.77
CA TYR A 42 12.42 -3.24 -9.94
C TYR A 42 10.96 -2.88 -9.60
N LEU A 43 9.99 -3.63 -10.14
CA LEU A 43 8.56 -3.40 -9.95
C LEU A 43 8.09 -3.75 -8.56
N ALA A 44 8.68 -4.79 -7.98
CA ALA A 44 8.71 -4.94 -6.54
C ALA A 44 9.25 -3.62 -6.02
N PHE A 45 10.55 -3.29 -6.13
CA PHE A 45 11.27 -2.12 -5.58
C PHE A 45 10.55 -0.77 -5.60
N MET A 46 9.83 -0.42 -6.66
CA MET A 46 9.04 0.81 -6.75
C MET A 46 7.74 0.75 -5.95
N ARG A 47 7.06 -0.40 -5.87
CA ARG A 47 5.82 -0.61 -5.10
C ARG A 47 5.98 -0.37 -3.59
N LEU A 48 6.85 -1.11 -2.89
CA LEU A 48 7.33 -0.77 -1.52
C LEU A 48 7.99 0.58 -1.46
N HIS A 49 8.53 1.19 -2.52
CA HIS A 49 8.96 2.58 -2.34
C HIS A 49 7.77 3.54 -2.36
N ALA A 50 6.70 3.27 -3.08
CA ALA A 50 5.44 4.00 -2.96
C ALA A 50 4.79 3.72 -1.59
N ASP A 51 4.69 2.46 -1.20
CA ASP A 51 4.08 2.01 0.05
C ASP A 51 4.97 2.30 1.29
N LEU A 52 6.31 2.29 1.18
CA LEU A 52 7.24 2.77 2.22
C LEU A 52 7.55 4.26 2.09
N SER A 53 7.34 4.96 0.97
CA SER A 53 7.38 6.42 1.03
C SER A 53 6.34 6.98 2.02
N ILE A 54 5.43 6.08 2.45
CA ILE A 54 4.41 6.23 3.47
C ILE A 54 4.76 5.51 4.81
N ASP A 55 5.77 4.62 4.87
CA ASP A 55 6.13 3.76 6.05
C ASP A 55 7.64 3.86 6.47
N ARG A 56 8.51 4.47 5.65
CA ARG A 56 9.98 4.64 5.88
C ARG A 56 10.31 5.70 6.91
N GLN A 57 9.32 6.19 7.64
CA GLN A 57 9.50 7.11 8.75
C GLN A 57 9.80 6.38 10.07
N ILE A 58 9.60 5.06 10.10
CA ILE A 58 9.59 4.31 11.36
C ILE A 58 10.88 3.52 11.63
N ASP A 59 11.68 3.09 10.63
CA ASP A 59 12.82 2.19 10.89
C ASP A 59 14.13 2.49 10.12
N ALA A 60 14.94 3.44 10.62
CA ALA A 60 16.39 3.42 10.34
C ALA A 60 17.22 3.80 11.57
N PRO A 61 18.12 2.93 12.07
CA PRO A 61 19.06 3.30 13.13
C PRO A 61 20.13 4.27 12.60
N VAL A 62 20.39 5.33 13.38
CA VAL A 62 21.44 6.32 13.13
C VAL A 62 22.82 5.68 13.32
N ILE A 63 23.52 5.39 12.23
CA ILE A 63 24.96 5.11 12.26
C ILE A 63 25.70 6.41 11.94
N SER A 64 26.29 7.00 12.98
CA SER A 64 27.21 8.12 12.89
C SER A 64 28.51 7.69 12.22
N ALA A 65 28.76 8.14 10.99
CA ALA A 65 30.05 7.96 10.34
C ALA A 65 31.03 9.02 10.85
N GLU A 66 31.88 8.63 11.81
CA GLU A 66 33.08 9.38 12.13
C GLU A 66 34.06 9.41 10.95
N ARG A 67 34.47 10.64 10.65
CA ARG A 67 35.65 11.10 9.90
C ARG A 67 36.72 10.04 9.61
N LEU A 68 36.98 9.84 8.31
CA LEU A 68 38.36 9.69 7.83
C LEU A 68 38.71 10.91 6.96
N ARG A 69 39.58 11.75 7.53
CA ARG A 69 40.38 12.74 6.82
C ARG A 69 41.46 12.00 6.03
N ASP A 70 41.71 12.39 4.77
CA ASP A 70 43.04 12.90 4.43
C ASP A 70 43.03 13.85 3.22
N ASN A 71 43.97 14.78 3.27
CA ASN A 71 44.27 15.93 2.44
C ASN A 71 44.79 15.56 1.03
N ARG A 72 44.53 16.45 0.06
CA ARG A 72 45.58 17.27 -0.58
C ARG A 72 44.99 18.36 -1.49
N ARG A 73 45.54 19.58 -1.35
CA ARG A 73 45.24 20.78 -2.16
C ARG A 73 46.09 20.82 -3.47
N PRO A 74 46.16 21.92 -4.24
CA PRO A 74 45.59 22.00 -5.58
C PRO A 74 46.65 22.22 -6.70
N ASN A 75 46.18 22.08 -7.95
CA ASN A 75 46.60 22.69 -9.22
C ASN A 75 48.10 22.76 -9.63
N ASP A 76 48.40 22.31 -10.86
CA ASP A 76 48.97 23.15 -11.93
C ASP A 76 49.38 22.30 -13.16
N ARG A 77 49.32 22.93 -14.36
CA ARG A 77 49.91 22.54 -15.67
C ARG A 77 48.97 21.68 -16.54
N PHE A 78 48.15 22.22 -17.45
CA PHE A 78 48.48 23.01 -18.66
C PHE A 78 49.81 22.60 -19.31
N TRP A 79 49.71 22.12 -20.55
CA TRP A 79 50.74 21.55 -21.46
C TRP A 79 50.96 20.04 -21.38
N PHE A 80 50.14 19.28 -22.13
CA PHE A 80 50.59 18.14 -22.96
C PHE A 80 49.50 17.72 -23.99
N ALA A 81 48.85 18.70 -24.62
CA ALA A 81 47.95 18.46 -25.76
C ALA A 81 48.67 18.89 -27.05
N ALA A 82 49.41 17.98 -27.70
CA ALA A 82 49.86 18.17 -29.09
C ALA A 82 50.41 16.93 -29.83
N ILE A 83 50.66 15.77 -29.21
CA ILE A 83 51.40 14.67 -29.90
C ILE A 83 50.62 13.33 -30.02
N VAL A 84 49.36 13.24 -29.57
CA VAL A 84 48.58 11.98 -29.64
C VAL A 84 47.56 11.96 -30.81
N SER A 85 47.34 13.07 -31.51
CA SER A 85 46.29 13.18 -32.52
C SER A 85 46.62 12.55 -33.89
N ALA A 86 47.87 12.19 -34.17
CA ALA A 86 48.29 11.70 -35.49
C ALA A 86 48.40 10.16 -35.61
N LEU A 87 48.60 9.44 -34.50
CA LEU A 87 48.66 7.96 -34.49
C LEU A 87 47.28 7.31 -34.33
N SER A 88 46.29 8.06 -33.84
CA SER A 88 44.91 7.59 -33.65
C SER A 88 44.13 7.50 -34.97
N LEU A 89 44.50 8.28 -35.99
CA LEU A 89 43.78 8.32 -37.28
C LEU A 89 44.14 7.16 -38.23
N LEU A 90 45.33 6.56 -38.10
CA LEU A 90 45.74 5.43 -38.95
C LEU A 90 45.22 4.07 -38.44
N VAL A 91 44.91 3.96 -37.14
CA VAL A 91 44.24 2.77 -36.59
C VAL A 91 42.74 2.78 -36.93
N ILE A 92 42.11 3.96 -36.98
CA ILE A 92 40.70 4.13 -37.36
C ILE A 92 40.48 3.83 -38.85
N ALA A 93 41.40 4.25 -39.73
CA ALA A 93 41.29 3.98 -41.17
C ALA A 93 41.50 2.47 -41.51
N GLY A 94 42.34 1.76 -40.76
CA GLY A 94 42.51 0.31 -40.91
C GLY A 94 41.34 -0.51 -40.37
N TRP A 95 40.62 0.00 -39.37
CA TRP A 95 39.39 -0.60 -38.84
C TRP A 95 38.18 -0.44 -39.78
N TRP A 96 38.17 0.59 -40.64
CA TRP A 96 37.10 0.85 -41.60
C TRP A 96 37.09 -0.09 -42.82
N GLN A 97 38.15 -0.88 -43.04
CA GLN A 97 38.19 -1.85 -44.16
C GLN A 97 38.00 -3.31 -43.71
N ALA A 98 37.95 -3.56 -42.38
CA ALA A 98 37.68 -4.88 -41.79
C ALA A 98 36.25 -5.02 -41.23
N PHE A 99 35.48 -3.92 -41.16
CA PHE A 99 34.04 -3.92 -40.89
C PHE A 99 33.27 -3.57 -42.17
N SER A 100 33.18 -4.53 -43.08
CA SER A 100 31.99 -4.59 -43.94
C SER A 100 30.82 -4.90 -43.01
N ILE A 101 30.16 -3.85 -42.54
CA ILE A 101 28.86 -3.95 -41.87
C ILE A 101 27.90 -4.50 -42.92
N ASP A 102 27.44 -5.73 -42.70
CA ASP A 102 26.24 -6.25 -43.36
C ASP A 102 25.15 -5.18 -43.26
N GLN A 103 24.56 -4.84 -44.41
CA GLN A 103 23.39 -3.98 -44.52
C GLN A 103 22.39 -4.33 -43.40
N PRO A 104 21.86 -3.38 -42.61
CA PRO A 104 20.82 -3.70 -41.66
C PRO A 104 19.61 -4.19 -42.47
N THR A 105 19.34 -5.48 -42.38
CA THR A 105 18.05 -6.05 -42.75
C THR A 105 17.00 -5.34 -41.90
N ILE A 106 16.04 -4.68 -42.55
CA ILE A 106 14.92 -4.03 -41.87
C ILE A 106 14.15 -5.13 -41.14
N ALA A 107 14.35 -5.21 -39.82
CA ALA A 107 13.74 -6.24 -38.99
C ALA A 107 12.24 -5.95 -38.85
N SER A 108 11.42 -6.93 -39.22
CA SER A 108 9.99 -7.00 -38.92
C SER A 108 9.75 -6.83 -37.41
N ILE A 109 8.74 -6.06 -37.00
CA ILE A 109 8.43 -5.76 -35.58
C ILE A 109 7.01 -6.16 -35.15
N ALA A 110 6.11 -6.40 -36.10
CA ALA A 110 4.74 -6.88 -35.87
C ALA A 110 4.21 -7.63 -37.09
N SER A 111 3.16 -8.42 -36.92
CA SER A 111 2.36 -8.97 -38.02
C SER A 111 0.92 -8.49 -37.94
N ILE A 112 0.25 -8.34 -39.08
CA ILE A 112 -1.13 -7.84 -39.15
C ILE A 112 -2.10 -8.87 -39.73
N SER A 113 -3.25 -9.01 -39.10
CA SER A 113 -4.39 -9.74 -39.62
C SER A 113 -5.59 -8.80 -39.72
N ILE A 114 -6.17 -8.68 -40.91
CA ILE A 114 -7.32 -7.81 -41.19
C ILE A 114 -8.55 -8.70 -41.28
N SER A 115 -9.53 -8.45 -40.40
CA SER A 115 -10.75 -9.27 -40.31
C SER A 115 -11.90 -8.72 -41.15
N ASP A 116 -11.98 -7.39 -41.28
CA ASP A 116 -12.94 -6.67 -42.12
C ASP A 116 -12.40 -5.24 -42.34
N GLY A 117 -12.37 -4.72 -43.57
CA GLY A 117 -11.93 -3.34 -43.88
C GLY A 117 -10.61 -3.17 -44.66
N SER A 118 -10.18 -1.90 -44.82
CA SER A 118 -8.98 -1.50 -45.59
C SER A 118 -7.99 -0.71 -44.74
N VAL A 119 -6.73 -1.16 -44.69
CA VAL A 119 -5.61 -0.48 -44.02
C VAL A 119 -4.80 0.30 -45.06
N ILE A 120 -4.51 1.57 -44.78
CA ILE A 120 -3.58 2.38 -45.57
C ILE A 120 -2.31 2.57 -44.74
N ALA A 121 -1.21 1.98 -45.20
CA ALA A 121 0.12 2.23 -44.65
C ALA A 121 0.75 3.42 -45.40
N SER A 122 1.24 4.43 -44.68
CA SER A 122 1.84 5.63 -45.27
C SER A 122 3.21 5.91 -44.65
N GLY A 123 4.27 5.66 -45.41
CA GLY A 123 5.67 5.75 -44.98
C GLY A 123 6.45 4.63 -45.68
N SER A 124 7.54 4.96 -46.36
CA SER A 124 8.14 4.18 -47.46
C SER A 124 8.58 2.74 -47.18
N ASP A 125 8.49 2.23 -45.95
CA ASP A 125 9.02 0.91 -45.57
C ASP A 125 8.11 0.11 -44.60
N ALA A 126 6.91 0.60 -44.25
CA ALA A 126 6.08 0.02 -43.17
C ALA A 126 5.41 -1.34 -43.49
N TYR A 127 5.35 -1.75 -44.75
CA TYR A 127 4.67 -2.97 -45.20
C TYR A 127 5.63 -3.87 -45.97
N GLN A 128 6.08 -4.97 -45.36
CA GLN A 128 6.80 -6.02 -46.07
C GLN A 128 5.80 -7.05 -46.62
N SER A 129 6.13 -7.66 -47.75
CA SER A 129 5.36 -8.76 -48.34
C SER A 129 5.18 -9.89 -47.30
N ASP A 130 3.97 -10.46 -47.23
CA ASP A 130 3.50 -11.51 -46.29
C ASP A 130 2.91 -11.06 -44.93
N GLY A 131 2.53 -9.79 -44.79
CA GLY A 131 1.76 -9.33 -43.61
C GLY A 131 2.63 -9.00 -42.39
N GLU A 132 3.93 -8.85 -42.61
CA GLU A 132 4.91 -8.36 -41.66
C GLU A 132 5.07 -6.84 -41.77
N LEU A 133 5.12 -6.17 -40.61
CA LEU A 133 5.15 -4.72 -40.48
C LEU A 133 6.47 -4.28 -39.86
N SER A 134 7.04 -3.22 -40.43
CA SER A 134 8.18 -2.50 -39.84
C SER A 134 7.70 -1.23 -39.12
N ALA A 135 8.61 -0.49 -38.48
CA ALA A 135 8.26 0.77 -37.82
C ALA A 135 7.69 1.78 -38.82
N GLY A 136 6.63 2.49 -38.44
CA GLY A 136 5.95 3.44 -39.32
C GLY A 136 4.49 3.70 -38.98
N LYS A 137 3.87 4.61 -39.73
CA LYS A 137 2.49 5.04 -39.52
C LYS A 137 1.49 4.13 -40.25
N LEU A 138 0.44 3.75 -39.54
CA LEU A 138 -0.66 2.95 -40.06
C LEU A 138 -1.97 3.69 -39.79
N SER A 139 -2.85 3.75 -40.79
CA SER A 139 -4.19 4.31 -40.65
C SER A 139 -5.22 3.31 -41.12
N LEU A 140 -6.21 3.05 -40.26
CA LEU A 140 -7.34 2.18 -40.51
C LEU A 140 -8.58 3.06 -40.72
N GLU A 141 -9.05 3.14 -41.97
CA GLU A 141 -10.18 3.99 -42.34
C GLU A 141 -11.53 3.33 -42.05
N THR A 142 -11.62 2.02 -42.23
CA THR A 142 -12.84 1.23 -42.02
C THR A 142 -12.53 -0.14 -41.41
N GLY A 143 -13.46 -0.68 -40.62
CA GLY A 143 -13.39 -2.04 -40.10
C GLY A 143 -12.51 -2.25 -38.85
N LYS A 144 -11.95 -3.46 -38.70
CA LYS A 144 -11.14 -3.87 -37.53
C LYS A 144 -9.88 -4.62 -37.96
N ALA A 145 -8.76 -4.29 -37.33
CA ALA A 145 -7.47 -4.94 -37.57
C ALA A 145 -6.85 -5.43 -36.26
N THR A 146 -6.14 -6.57 -36.32
CA THR A 146 -5.40 -7.12 -35.18
C THR A 146 -3.91 -7.16 -35.52
N LEU A 147 -3.10 -6.55 -34.66
CA LEU A 147 -1.65 -6.56 -34.69
C LEU A 147 -1.13 -7.53 -33.65
N LYS A 148 -0.24 -8.42 -34.05
CA LYS A 148 0.55 -9.25 -33.14
C LYS A 148 1.98 -8.73 -33.12
N MET A 149 2.35 -8.11 -32.01
CA MET A 149 3.67 -7.54 -31.80
C MET A 149 4.68 -8.66 -31.54
N LEU A 150 5.95 -8.47 -31.94
CA LEU A 150 7.00 -9.45 -31.63
C LEU A 150 7.23 -9.66 -30.12
N SER A 151 6.83 -8.69 -29.28
CA SER A 151 6.83 -8.86 -27.82
C SER A 151 5.82 -9.90 -27.32
N GLY A 152 4.83 -10.27 -28.13
CA GLY A 152 3.71 -11.13 -27.76
C GLY A 152 2.42 -10.38 -27.40
N ALA A 153 2.44 -9.04 -27.38
CA ALA A 153 1.22 -8.24 -27.19
C ALA A 153 0.31 -8.32 -28.43
N GLU A 154 -0.99 -8.50 -28.20
CA GLU A 154 -2.01 -8.43 -29.25
C GLU A 154 -2.76 -7.09 -29.14
N VAL A 155 -2.72 -6.28 -30.20
CA VAL A 155 -3.38 -4.97 -30.25
C VAL A 155 -4.45 -4.97 -31.34
N ARG A 156 -5.69 -4.68 -30.97
CA ARG A 156 -6.83 -4.57 -31.89
C ARG A 156 -7.19 -3.13 -32.11
N LEU A 157 -7.39 -2.75 -33.37
CA LEU A 157 -7.78 -1.42 -33.80
C LEU A 157 -9.24 -1.44 -34.28
N SER A 158 -10.00 -0.42 -33.89
CA SER A 158 -11.33 -0.15 -34.43
C SER A 158 -11.32 1.16 -35.22
N ALA A 159 -11.73 1.11 -36.48
CA ALA A 159 -11.77 2.29 -37.34
C ALA A 159 -12.78 3.34 -36.84
N PRO A 160 -12.50 4.65 -37.03
CA PRO A 160 -11.27 5.21 -37.57
C PRO A 160 -10.14 5.18 -36.54
N ALA A 161 -8.95 4.70 -36.91
CA ALA A 161 -7.79 4.68 -36.02
C ALA A 161 -6.49 5.03 -36.77
N SER A 162 -5.65 5.83 -36.13
CA SER A 162 -4.33 6.20 -36.62
C SER A 162 -3.29 5.88 -35.55
N ILE A 163 -2.30 5.06 -35.90
CA ILE A 163 -1.22 4.65 -35.01
C ILE A 163 0.14 4.81 -35.68
N GLU A 164 1.18 4.78 -34.87
CA GLU A 164 2.56 4.66 -35.30
C GLU A 164 3.23 3.50 -34.55
N LEU A 165 3.72 2.51 -35.29
CA LEU A 165 4.53 1.44 -34.74
C LEU A 165 5.93 1.98 -34.49
N LEU A 166 6.38 1.93 -33.24
CA LEU A 166 7.69 2.44 -32.85
C LEU A 166 8.71 1.31 -32.81
N ASP A 167 8.41 0.27 -32.04
CA ASP A 167 9.23 -0.93 -31.91
C ASP A 167 8.39 -2.14 -31.46
N ALA A 168 9.04 -3.26 -31.14
CA ALA A 168 8.37 -4.50 -30.73
C ALA A 168 7.57 -4.38 -29.41
N LYS A 169 7.85 -3.38 -28.55
CA LYS A 169 7.24 -3.16 -27.23
C LYS A 169 6.52 -1.82 -27.08
N ALA A 170 6.50 -0.98 -28.12
CA ALA A 170 5.88 0.33 -28.05
C ALA A 170 5.13 0.69 -29.33
N ILE A 171 3.92 1.23 -29.14
CA ILE A 171 3.14 1.87 -30.19
C ILE A 171 2.74 3.27 -29.73
N ARG A 172 2.46 4.15 -30.69
CA ARG A 172 1.83 5.43 -30.44
C ARG A 172 0.44 5.45 -31.06
N LEU A 173 -0.58 5.67 -30.25
CA LEU A 173 -1.95 5.92 -30.70
C LEU A 173 -2.10 7.42 -30.94
N ILE A 174 -2.35 7.80 -32.20
CA ILE A 174 -2.49 9.20 -32.62
C ILE A 174 -3.96 9.63 -32.50
N ALA A 175 -4.89 8.77 -32.93
CA ALA A 175 -6.33 8.98 -32.84
C ALA A 175 -7.08 7.64 -32.94
N GLY A 176 -8.29 7.58 -32.35
CA GLY A 176 -9.17 6.41 -32.45
C GLY A 176 -9.06 5.45 -31.28
N ARG A 177 -9.61 4.24 -31.44
CA ARG A 177 -9.78 3.27 -30.36
C ARG A 177 -8.96 2.01 -30.58
N ILE A 178 -8.27 1.56 -29.54
CA ILE A 178 -7.55 0.29 -29.51
C ILE A 178 -7.86 -0.53 -28.26
N THR A 179 -7.61 -1.82 -28.34
CA THR A 179 -7.61 -2.75 -27.21
C THR A 179 -6.32 -3.54 -27.22
N ALA A 180 -5.64 -3.64 -26.08
CA ALA A 180 -4.42 -4.39 -25.91
C ALA A 180 -4.64 -5.56 -24.94
N ASP A 181 -4.08 -6.72 -25.29
CA ASP A 181 -3.92 -7.87 -24.39
C ASP A 181 -2.44 -8.23 -24.37
N VAL A 182 -1.89 -8.13 -23.17
CA VAL A 182 -0.45 -8.21 -22.95
C VAL A 182 -0.19 -9.39 -22.01
N PRO A 183 0.23 -10.54 -22.55
CA PRO A 183 0.57 -11.71 -21.72
C PRO A 183 1.87 -11.49 -20.96
N ASP A 184 2.19 -12.35 -19.99
CA ASP A 184 3.34 -12.22 -19.09
C ASP A 184 4.69 -11.96 -19.79
N GLN A 185 4.90 -12.55 -20.98
CA GLN A 185 6.11 -12.35 -21.78
C GLN A 185 6.23 -10.93 -22.37
N ALA A 186 5.11 -10.21 -22.50
CA ALA A 186 4.99 -8.91 -23.14
C ALA A 186 4.87 -7.74 -22.16
N ILE A 187 4.90 -7.99 -20.84
CA ILE A 187 4.84 -6.99 -19.77
C ILE A 187 5.82 -5.83 -20.01
N GLY A 188 5.35 -4.60 -19.78
CA GLY A 188 6.04 -3.36 -20.13
C GLY A 188 5.78 -2.90 -21.56
N PHE A 189 4.73 -3.43 -22.20
CA PHE A 189 4.23 -2.91 -23.48
C PHE A 189 3.70 -1.49 -23.29
N ARG A 190 4.12 -0.55 -24.13
CA ARG A 190 3.81 0.87 -23.98
C ARG A 190 2.90 1.35 -25.09
N ILE A 191 1.86 2.07 -24.70
CA ILE A 191 1.01 2.82 -25.60
C ILE A 191 1.18 4.30 -25.27
N LEU A 192 1.84 5.00 -26.18
CA LEU A 192 1.98 6.44 -26.12
C LEU A 192 0.78 7.09 -26.78
N THR A 193 0.23 8.12 -26.14
CA THR A 193 -0.81 8.99 -26.70
C THR A 193 -0.31 10.43 -26.67
N PRO A 194 -1.02 11.41 -27.27
CA PRO A 194 -0.61 12.81 -27.19
C PRO A 194 -0.48 13.32 -25.74
N THR A 195 -1.32 12.80 -24.83
CA THR A 195 -1.46 13.32 -23.46
C THR A 195 -1.05 12.34 -22.36
N ALA A 196 -0.81 11.07 -22.69
CA ALA A 196 -0.52 10.03 -21.70
C ALA A 196 0.46 8.98 -22.19
N ASP A 197 1.27 8.49 -21.24
CA ASP A 197 2.14 7.32 -21.39
C ASP A 197 1.53 6.17 -20.59
N VAL A 198 1.05 5.16 -21.30
CA VAL A 198 0.33 4.03 -20.71
C VAL A 198 1.21 2.79 -20.79
N ILE A 199 1.59 2.27 -19.63
CA ILE A 199 2.50 1.15 -19.49
C ILE A 199 1.73 -0.05 -18.94
N ASP A 200 1.67 -1.10 -19.75
CA ASP A 200 1.04 -2.35 -19.38
C ASP A 200 1.89 -3.15 -18.36
N LEU A 201 1.23 -3.73 -17.35
CA LEU A 201 1.85 -4.56 -16.33
C LEU A 201 1.35 -6.02 -16.32
N GLY A 202 0.83 -6.52 -17.45
CA GLY A 202 0.30 -7.88 -17.65
C GLY A 202 -1.23 -7.89 -17.65
N THR A 203 -1.83 -7.14 -18.58
CA THR A 203 -3.20 -6.64 -18.43
C THR A 203 -3.95 -6.64 -19.76
N SER A 204 -5.28 -6.70 -19.71
CA SER A 204 -6.15 -6.44 -20.85
C SER A 204 -6.86 -5.10 -20.65
N PHE A 205 -6.70 -4.17 -21.59
CA PHE A 205 -7.19 -2.79 -21.44
C PHE A 205 -7.48 -2.12 -22.79
N GLY A 206 -8.41 -1.17 -22.76
CA GLY A 206 -8.80 -0.34 -23.89
C GLY A 206 -8.25 1.08 -23.75
N ILE A 207 -7.85 1.68 -24.87
CA ILE A 207 -7.47 3.09 -24.95
C ILE A 207 -8.22 3.76 -26.09
N GLU A 208 -8.72 4.97 -25.84
CA GLU A 208 -9.31 5.85 -26.85
C GLU A 208 -8.65 7.22 -26.82
N VAL A 209 -8.29 7.74 -27.99
CA VAL A 209 -7.95 9.14 -28.19
C VAL A 209 -9.08 9.78 -28.97
N ASP A 210 -9.82 10.69 -28.32
CA ASP A 210 -10.98 11.35 -28.92
C ASP A 210 -10.59 12.46 -29.91
N ASP A 211 -11.59 13.03 -30.61
CA ASP A 211 -11.38 14.11 -31.59
C ASP A 211 -10.81 15.39 -30.95
N ALA A 212 -10.97 15.55 -29.64
CA ALA A 212 -10.39 16.63 -28.85
C ALA A 212 -8.97 16.32 -28.39
N GLY A 213 -8.42 15.14 -28.69
CA GLY A 213 -7.06 14.69 -28.36
C GLY A 213 -6.87 14.22 -26.93
N ALA A 214 -7.96 14.01 -26.18
CA ALA A 214 -7.92 13.48 -24.82
C ALA A 214 -7.79 11.95 -24.86
N THR A 215 -7.06 11.40 -23.89
CA THR A 215 -6.83 9.97 -23.77
C THR A 215 -7.68 9.39 -22.66
N GLU A 216 -8.53 8.42 -22.98
CA GLU A 216 -9.25 7.58 -22.01
C GLU A 216 -8.67 6.17 -21.99
N VAL A 217 -8.45 5.62 -20.80
CA VAL A 217 -7.95 4.27 -20.55
C VAL A 217 -8.99 3.51 -19.73
N HIS A 218 -9.30 2.28 -20.09
CA HIS A 218 -10.23 1.40 -19.37
C HIS A 218 -9.62 0.01 -19.19
N VAL A 219 -9.55 -0.49 -17.97
CA VAL A 219 -8.83 -1.74 -17.66
C VAL A 219 -9.82 -2.88 -17.45
N PHE A 220 -9.70 -3.96 -18.21
CA PHE A 220 -10.58 -5.12 -18.16
C PHE A 220 -10.12 -6.17 -17.16
N ASP A 221 -8.81 -6.46 -17.13
CA ASP A 221 -8.18 -7.46 -16.27
C ASP A 221 -6.72 -7.07 -16.02
N GLY A 222 -6.26 -7.03 -14.76
CA GLY A 222 -4.90 -6.62 -14.38
C GLY A 222 -4.79 -5.16 -13.89
N VAL A 223 -3.62 -4.54 -14.07
CA VAL A 223 -3.33 -3.15 -13.66
C VAL A 223 -2.48 -2.46 -14.73
N VAL A 224 -2.89 -1.27 -15.13
CA VAL A 224 -2.13 -0.38 -16.01
C VAL A 224 -1.49 0.74 -15.21
N ALA A 225 -0.24 1.10 -15.52
CA ALA A 225 0.35 2.34 -15.03
C ALA A 225 0.16 3.44 -16.08
N ALA A 226 -0.60 4.48 -15.74
CA ALA A 226 -0.83 5.62 -16.62
C ALA A 226 -0.21 6.88 -16.01
N ARG A 227 0.32 7.75 -16.86
CA ARG A 227 0.89 9.04 -16.46
C ARG A 227 0.59 10.07 -17.53
N GLY A 228 0.21 11.28 -17.11
CA GLY A 228 0.08 12.43 -18.01
C GLY A 228 1.45 12.79 -18.62
N SER A 229 1.51 13.15 -19.89
CA SER A 229 2.78 13.36 -20.61
C SER A 229 3.67 14.47 -20.02
N GLU A 230 3.08 15.39 -19.23
CA GLU A 230 3.78 16.50 -18.55
C GLU A 230 3.91 16.30 -17.02
N GLU A 231 3.34 15.24 -16.45
CA GLU A 231 3.33 14.98 -15.01
C GLU A 231 4.38 13.92 -14.62
N ALA A 232 4.96 14.03 -13.42
CA ALA A 232 5.90 13.03 -12.91
C ALA A 232 5.19 11.82 -12.29
N ASP A 233 3.95 12.01 -11.83
CA ASP A 233 3.21 11.05 -11.04
C ASP A 233 2.62 9.92 -11.88
N ILE A 234 2.98 8.69 -11.52
CA ILE A 234 2.46 7.47 -12.14
C ILE A 234 1.26 7.00 -11.35
N VAL A 235 0.12 6.87 -12.02
CA VAL A 235 -1.15 6.45 -11.42
C VAL A 235 -1.49 5.03 -11.87
N PRO A 236 -1.68 4.08 -10.94
CA PRO A 236 -2.19 2.77 -11.28
C PRO A 236 -3.71 2.82 -11.55
N ILE A 237 -4.16 2.17 -12.62
CA ILE A 237 -5.57 1.93 -12.97
C ILE A 237 -5.80 0.41 -12.95
N ALA A 238 -6.66 -0.09 -12.09
CA ALA A 238 -6.93 -1.52 -11.89
C ALA A 238 -8.14 -2.01 -12.71
N ALA A 239 -8.31 -3.33 -12.80
CA ALA A 239 -9.44 -3.96 -13.47
C ALA A 239 -10.80 -3.40 -13.00
N GLY A 240 -11.65 -3.04 -13.96
CA GLY A 240 -12.93 -2.39 -13.69
C GLY A 240 -12.84 -0.88 -13.47
N GLU A 241 -11.67 -0.26 -13.67
CA GLU A 241 -11.47 1.20 -13.55
C GLU A 241 -11.21 1.86 -14.92
N GLY A 242 -11.40 3.17 -14.99
CA GLY A 242 -11.02 3.98 -16.13
C GLY A 242 -10.42 5.33 -15.72
N GLY A 243 -9.58 5.91 -16.58
CA GLY A 243 -8.97 7.22 -16.38
C GLY A 243 -8.91 8.03 -17.67
N ARG A 244 -8.99 9.35 -17.56
CA ARG A 244 -8.96 10.31 -18.68
C ARG A 244 -7.88 11.37 -18.46
N VAL A 245 -7.14 11.72 -19.51
CA VAL A 245 -6.22 12.87 -19.56
C VAL A 245 -6.64 13.79 -20.71
N GLU A 246 -6.99 15.03 -20.40
CA GLU A 246 -7.38 16.04 -21.40
C GLU A 246 -6.19 16.54 -22.25
N LEU A 247 -6.49 17.04 -23.46
CA LEU A 247 -5.48 17.56 -24.40
C LEU A 247 -4.67 18.75 -23.88
N SER A 248 -5.21 19.52 -22.94
CA SER A 248 -4.50 20.64 -22.33
C SER A 248 -3.20 20.25 -21.61
N GLY A 249 -2.94 18.95 -21.44
CA GLY A 249 -2.01 18.46 -20.44
C GLY A 249 -2.63 18.59 -19.05
N GLY A 250 -2.26 17.69 -18.15
CA GLY A 250 -2.75 17.72 -16.78
C GLY A 250 -2.83 16.33 -16.13
N GLU A 251 -3.40 16.34 -14.93
CA GLU A 251 -3.59 15.18 -14.07
C GLU A 251 -4.52 14.13 -14.71
N LEU A 252 -4.21 12.85 -14.51
CA LEU A 252 -5.11 11.75 -14.87
C LEU A 252 -6.33 11.76 -13.94
N VAL A 253 -7.52 11.96 -14.50
CA VAL A 253 -8.79 11.99 -13.76
C VAL A 253 -9.52 10.67 -13.92
N ALA A 254 -10.00 10.07 -12.84
CA ALA A 254 -10.77 8.83 -12.92
C ALA A 254 -12.12 9.06 -13.65
N VAL A 255 -12.52 8.11 -14.49
CA VAL A 255 -13.81 8.09 -15.19
C VAL A 255 -14.54 6.77 -14.95
N ALA A 256 -15.85 6.76 -15.15
CA ALA A 256 -16.63 5.53 -15.06
C ALA A 256 -16.10 4.50 -16.05
N TYR A 257 -15.89 3.27 -15.58
CA TYR A 257 -15.50 2.17 -16.45
C TYR A 257 -16.63 1.86 -17.43
N ASP A 258 -16.30 1.88 -18.72
CA ASP A 258 -17.22 1.50 -19.79
C ASP A 258 -16.51 0.54 -20.76
N GLY A 259 -16.41 -0.72 -20.33
CA GLY A 259 -15.86 -1.79 -21.16
C GLY A 259 -16.69 -2.10 -22.41
N SER A 260 -17.95 -1.63 -22.50
CA SER A 260 -18.82 -1.91 -23.65
C SER A 260 -18.40 -1.17 -24.93
N ARG A 261 -17.60 -0.11 -24.78
CA ARG A 261 -16.97 0.63 -25.89
C ARG A 261 -15.86 -0.16 -26.56
N PHE A 262 -15.37 -1.25 -25.95
CA PHE A 262 -14.20 -1.99 -26.40
C PHE A 262 -14.54 -3.46 -26.64
N ASP A 263 -13.96 -4.07 -27.68
CA ASP A 263 -14.13 -5.49 -27.95
C ASP A 263 -13.26 -6.32 -26.98
N SER A 264 -13.75 -6.56 -25.75
CA SER A 264 -12.99 -7.29 -24.72
C SER A 264 -12.64 -8.73 -25.14
N ILE A 265 -11.45 -9.20 -24.80
CA ILE A 265 -11.03 -10.59 -24.93
C ILE A 265 -11.51 -11.36 -23.71
N ARG A 266 -12.47 -12.27 -23.89
CA ARG A 266 -12.67 -13.33 -22.89
C ARG A 266 -11.53 -14.32 -23.02
N ARG A 267 -10.69 -14.48 -21.99
CA ARG A 267 -9.83 -15.66 -21.85
C ARG A 267 -10.74 -16.88 -21.70
N ALA A 268 -10.92 -17.62 -22.80
CA ALA A 268 -11.50 -18.94 -22.77
C ALA A 268 -10.46 -19.94 -22.25
N ASP A 269 -10.86 -20.73 -21.26
CA ASP A 269 -10.32 -22.02 -20.83
C ASP A 269 -8.83 -22.10 -20.44
N SER A 270 -8.56 -22.18 -19.13
CA SER A 270 -7.73 -23.24 -18.53
C SER A 270 -7.55 -23.08 -17.02
N ILE A 271 -8.31 -23.85 -16.24
CA ILE A 271 -7.81 -24.75 -15.17
C ILE A 271 -8.91 -25.81 -15.00
N LYS A 272 -8.56 -27.08 -15.26
CA LYS A 272 -9.42 -28.21 -14.94
C LYS A 272 -9.38 -28.44 -13.42
N PRO A 273 -10.51 -28.74 -12.78
CA PRO A 273 -10.53 -29.16 -11.39
C PRO A 273 -9.79 -30.50 -11.28
N VAL A 274 -8.81 -30.57 -10.38
CA VAL A 274 -8.22 -31.84 -9.98
C VAL A 274 -9.25 -32.55 -9.11
N SER A 275 -9.88 -33.57 -9.68
CA SER A 275 -10.72 -34.52 -8.96
C SER A 275 -9.84 -35.51 -8.18
N GLY A 276 -10.12 -35.65 -6.89
CA GLY A 276 -9.61 -36.71 -6.02
C GLY A 276 -9.79 -36.29 -4.56
N SER A 277 -11.00 -36.37 -4.00
CA SER A 277 -11.44 -37.53 -3.19
C SER A 277 -10.45 -37.93 -2.10
N ASP A 278 -10.50 -37.22 -0.98
CA ASP A 278 -10.86 -37.89 0.26
C ASP A 278 -11.65 -36.90 1.13
N SER A 279 -12.90 -37.26 1.40
CA SER A 279 -13.79 -36.53 2.29
C SER A 279 -13.28 -36.70 3.72
N GLY A 280 -12.37 -35.81 4.13
CA GLY A 280 -12.13 -35.51 5.53
C GLY A 280 -13.27 -34.65 6.02
N GLU A 281 -13.99 -35.17 7.01
CA GLU A 281 -15.14 -34.59 7.70
C GLU A 281 -15.08 -33.06 7.79
N GLY A 282 -16.14 -32.40 7.32
CA GLY A 282 -16.36 -30.99 7.58
C GLY A 282 -16.24 -30.75 9.09
N SER A 283 -15.42 -29.78 9.44
CA SER A 283 -15.33 -29.25 10.79
C SER A 283 -16.70 -28.78 11.23
N ALA A 284 -17.40 -29.65 11.98
CA ALA A 284 -18.59 -29.29 12.71
C ALA A 284 -18.26 -28.12 13.67
N PRO A 285 -19.23 -27.22 13.96
CA PRO A 285 -19.03 -26.16 14.92
C PRO A 285 -18.63 -26.78 16.26
N VAL A 286 -17.49 -26.36 16.78
CA VAL A 286 -17.09 -26.69 18.15
C VAL A 286 -18.02 -25.93 19.09
N ASP A 287 -18.80 -26.68 19.88
CA ASP A 287 -19.79 -26.17 20.83
C ASP A 287 -19.23 -25.08 21.75
N GLY A 288 -19.79 -23.87 21.58
CA GLY A 288 -19.61 -22.63 22.33
C GLY A 288 -20.85 -21.73 22.19
N ASP A 289 -22.03 -22.33 22.41
CA ASP A 289 -23.36 -21.83 22.85
C ASP A 289 -24.04 -20.57 22.27
N GLY A 290 -23.54 -19.98 21.19
CA GLY A 290 -24.27 -18.96 20.41
C GLY A 290 -23.47 -17.70 20.11
N PRO A 291 -24.14 -16.66 19.59
CA PRO A 291 -23.49 -15.41 19.25
C PRO A 291 -22.77 -14.80 20.45
N ILE A 292 -21.59 -14.21 20.22
CA ILE A 292 -20.90 -13.41 21.23
C ILE A 292 -21.87 -12.31 21.71
N PRO A 293 -22.07 -12.14 23.03
CA PRO A 293 -23.12 -11.27 23.57
C PRO A 293 -22.86 -9.79 23.25
N ALA A 294 -23.91 -8.98 23.21
CA ALA A 294 -23.82 -7.56 22.87
C ALA A 294 -22.93 -6.77 23.83
N GLU A 295 -22.92 -7.11 25.12
CA GLU A 295 -22.04 -6.50 26.12
C GLU A 295 -20.58 -6.97 26.02
N ALA A 296 -20.26 -7.87 25.09
CA ALA A 296 -18.91 -8.39 24.95
C ALA A 296 -17.93 -7.27 24.62
N ARG A 297 -16.80 -7.34 25.30
CA ARG A 297 -15.62 -6.51 25.07
C ARG A 297 -14.56 -7.40 24.46
N VAL A 298 -14.16 -7.12 23.23
CA VAL A 298 -13.32 -8.02 22.43
C VAL A 298 -12.06 -7.27 22.05
N VAL A 299 -10.91 -7.75 22.53
CA VAL A 299 -9.60 -7.20 22.16
C VAL A 299 -8.98 -8.02 21.03
N PHE A 300 -8.49 -7.37 19.99
CA PHE A 300 -7.79 -7.98 18.87
C PHE A 300 -6.28 -7.87 19.09
N LEU A 301 -5.62 -9.02 19.19
CA LEU A 301 -4.18 -9.15 19.42
C LEU A 301 -3.56 -9.77 18.17
N GLY A 302 -2.48 -9.20 17.63
CA GLY A 302 -1.95 -9.78 16.40
C GLY A 302 -0.81 -9.02 15.77
N ASP A 303 -0.92 -8.78 14.47
CA ASP A 303 0.19 -8.30 13.66
C ASP A 303 -0.15 -7.00 12.91
N ARG A 304 0.64 -6.68 11.88
CA ARG A 304 0.41 -5.47 11.05
C ARG A 304 -0.98 -5.46 10.40
N ALA A 305 -1.54 -6.61 10.02
CA ALA A 305 -2.88 -6.67 9.45
C ALA A 305 -3.94 -6.32 10.51
N THR A 306 -3.79 -6.84 11.72
CA THR A 306 -4.60 -6.47 12.91
C THR A 306 -4.49 -4.97 13.18
N SER A 307 -3.27 -4.43 13.17
CA SER A 307 -3.03 -3.02 13.49
C SER A 307 -3.66 -2.03 12.51
N ARG A 308 -3.90 -2.42 11.26
CA ARG A 308 -4.63 -1.61 10.28
C ARG A 308 -6.12 -1.58 10.56
N GLY A 309 -6.67 -2.64 11.16
CA GLY A 309 -8.01 -2.65 11.73
C GLY A 309 -9.17 -2.60 10.72
N THR A 310 -8.95 -2.70 9.41
CA THR A 310 -10.04 -2.61 8.42
C THR A 310 -11.12 -3.66 8.63
N HIS A 311 -10.75 -4.90 8.99
CA HIS A 311 -11.73 -5.94 9.29
C HIS A 311 -12.51 -5.65 10.58
N LEU A 312 -11.90 -5.04 11.61
CA LEU A 312 -12.62 -4.55 12.81
C LEU A 312 -13.68 -3.50 12.42
N LEU A 313 -13.33 -2.55 11.54
CA LEU A 313 -14.25 -1.53 11.05
C LEU A 313 -15.43 -2.13 10.29
N LEU A 314 -15.17 -3.15 9.46
CA LEU A 314 -16.19 -3.85 8.68
C LEU A 314 -17.13 -4.65 9.58
N ILE A 315 -16.60 -5.34 10.60
CA ILE A 315 -17.40 -6.08 11.58
C ILE A 315 -18.26 -5.10 12.39
N ASP A 316 -17.68 -4.01 12.91
CA ASP A 316 -18.44 -3.03 13.69
C ASP A 316 -19.57 -2.42 12.89
N GLN A 317 -19.30 -1.98 11.65
CA GLN A 317 -20.32 -1.42 10.78
C GLN A 317 -21.44 -2.43 10.49
N THR A 318 -21.07 -3.69 10.24
CA THR A 318 -22.04 -4.76 9.96
C THR A 318 -22.95 -4.94 11.17
N LEU A 319 -22.39 -5.07 12.38
CA LEU A 319 -23.17 -5.21 13.61
C LEU A 319 -23.98 -3.94 13.94
N ALA A 320 -23.42 -2.75 13.72
CA ALA A 320 -24.09 -1.47 13.93
C ALA A 320 -25.34 -1.35 13.05
N SER A 321 -25.25 -1.78 11.79
CA SER A 321 -26.36 -1.75 10.83
C SER A 321 -27.51 -2.68 11.21
N GLN A 322 -27.23 -3.73 12.00
CA GLN A 322 -28.21 -4.73 12.41
C GLN A 322 -28.80 -4.47 13.80
N PHE A 323 -27.97 -4.00 14.75
CA PHE A 323 -28.31 -4.05 16.18
C PHE A 323 -28.48 -2.70 16.89
N ASN A 324 -28.51 -1.56 16.17
CA ASN A 324 -28.86 -0.22 16.72
C ASN A 324 -28.23 0.13 18.09
N GLY A 325 -26.96 -0.24 18.30
CA GLY A 325 -26.20 0.04 19.53
C GLY A 325 -26.03 -1.14 20.49
N ASP A 326 -26.84 -2.19 20.39
CA ASP A 326 -26.73 -3.42 21.21
C ASP A 326 -25.74 -4.39 20.56
N ARG A 327 -24.44 -4.06 20.61
CA ARG A 327 -23.38 -4.83 19.93
C ARG A 327 -22.05 -4.84 20.70
N PRO A 328 -21.21 -5.87 20.49
CA PRO A 328 -19.88 -5.95 21.08
C PRO A 328 -19.02 -4.70 20.86
N THR A 329 -18.15 -4.41 21.83
CA THR A 329 -17.14 -3.36 21.73
C THR A 329 -15.79 -3.94 21.32
N PHE A 330 -15.16 -3.37 20.29
CA PHE A 330 -13.87 -3.84 19.76
C PHE A 330 -12.70 -2.94 20.13
N PHE A 331 -11.58 -3.54 20.53
CA PHE A 331 -10.33 -2.85 20.87
C PHE A 331 -9.20 -3.42 19.99
N ASN A 332 -8.39 -2.54 19.40
CA ASN A 332 -7.26 -2.95 18.57
C ASN A 332 -5.97 -2.88 19.38
N GLU A 333 -5.26 -4.00 19.47
CA GLU A 333 -3.95 -4.16 20.11
C GLU A 333 -3.04 -5.06 19.25
N GLY A 334 -3.11 -4.90 17.92
CA GLY A 334 -2.29 -5.61 16.92
C GLY A 334 -0.77 -5.62 17.23
N VAL A 335 -0.01 -4.66 16.69
CA VAL A 335 1.48 -4.67 16.81
C VAL A 335 1.98 -4.29 18.22
N THR A 336 1.11 -3.72 19.05
CA THR A 336 1.44 -3.26 20.41
C THR A 336 1.60 -4.41 21.41
N PHE A 337 1.02 -5.58 21.15
CA PHE A 337 1.11 -6.73 22.04
C PHE A 337 1.92 -7.89 21.43
N PRO A 338 3.12 -8.20 21.96
CA PRO A 338 3.95 -9.27 21.41
C PRO A 338 3.53 -10.66 21.93
N LEU A 339 3.54 -11.70 21.09
CA LEU A 339 3.25 -13.08 21.54
C LEU A 339 4.20 -13.59 22.65
N SER A 340 5.38 -12.99 22.80
CA SER A 340 6.31 -13.31 23.88
C SER A 340 5.93 -12.72 25.25
N PHE A 341 4.98 -11.77 25.28
CA PHE A 341 4.53 -10.89 26.38
C PHE A 341 4.99 -11.21 27.82
N ASP A 342 5.20 -10.16 28.60
CA ASP A 342 5.28 -10.24 30.06
C ASP A 342 3.96 -9.82 30.76
N GLU A 343 3.93 -9.84 32.09
CA GLU A 343 2.72 -9.47 32.84
C GLU A 343 2.40 -7.97 32.75
N THR A 344 3.38 -7.11 32.47
CA THR A 344 3.16 -5.68 32.23
C THR A 344 2.46 -5.50 30.90
N ASP A 345 2.96 -6.15 29.84
CA ASP A 345 2.30 -6.17 28.53
C ASP A 345 0.85 -6.66 28.65
N PHE A 346 0.63 -7.76 29.38
CA PHE A 346 -0.71 -8.33 29.59
C PHE A 346 -1.62 -7.38 30.38
N HIS A 347 -1.11 -6.71 31.41
CA HIS A 347 -1.92 -5.77 32.18
C HIS A 347 -2.30 -4.55 31.34
N ASP A 348 -1.30 -3.88 30.76
CA ASP A 348 -1.46 -2.59 30.11
C ASP A 348 -2.21 -2.68 28.78
N ARG A 349 -2.07 -3.81 28.05
CA ARG A 349 -2.65 -3.97 26.71
C ARG A 349 -3.89 -4.86 26.68
N ILE A 350 -4.07 -5.75 27.64
CA ILE A 350 -5.25 -6.63 27.67
C ILE A 350 -6.18 -6.24 28.81
N LEU A 351 -5.71 -6.29 30.07
CA LEU A 351 -6.59 -6.05 31.22
C LEU A 351 -7.12 -4.62 31.30
N ALA A 352 -6.38 -3.64 30.81
CA ALA A 352 -6.81 -2.24 30.73
C ALA A 352 -8.14 -2.07 29.97
N HIS A 353 -8.39 -2.91 28.96
CA HIS A 353 -9.65 -2.90 28.19
C HIS A 353 -10.78 -3.66 28.85
N ARG A 354 -10.54 -4.34 29.99
CA ARG A 354 -11.51 -5.20 30.68
C ARG A 354 -12.23 -6.17 29.71
N PRO A 355 -11.50 -6.93 28.88
CA PRO A 355 -12.11 -7.72 27.82
C PRO A 355 -12.84 -8.94 28.40
N THR A 356 -13.86 -9.37 27.68
CA THR A 356 -14.53 -10.66 27.84
C THR A 356 -13.98 -11.70 26.87
N HIS A 357 -13.51 -11.25 25.70
CA HIS A 357 -12.96 -12.10 24.65
C HIS A 357 -11.67 -11.51 24.10
N ALA A 358 -10.80 -12.35 23.55
CA ALA A 358 -9.59 -11.94 22.85
C ALA A 358 -9.41 -12.71 21.54
N VAL A 359 -9.29 -12.00 20.42
CA VAL A 359 -8.99 -12.57 19.09
C VAL A 359 -7.48 -12.63 18.90
N LEU A 360 -6.96 -13.79 18.48
CA LEU A 360 -5.51 -14.05 18.40
C LEU A 360 -5.02 -14.24 16.95
N GLU A 361 -4.42 -13.20 16.37
CA GLU A 361 -3.99 -13.12 14.96
C GLU A 361 -2.44 -13.08 14.81
N PHE A 362 -1.75 -14.13 15.27
CA PHE A 362 -0.27 -14.13 15.37
C PHE A 362 0.48 -14.91 14.28
N ALA A 363 -0.15 -15.23 13.15
CA ALA A 363 0.42 -16.19 12.20
C ALA A 363 1.35 -15.57 11.14
N ASN A 364 0.90 -14.52 10.43
CA ASN A 364 1.56 -14.05 9.21
C ASN A 364 2.90 -13.36 9.51
N ASP A 365 2.95 -12.34 10.36
CA ASP A 365 4.22 -11.67 10.67
C ASP A 365 5.26 -12.61 11.31
N ILE A 366 4.83 -13.53 12.17
CA ILE A 366 5.72 -14.51 12.80
C ILE A 366 6.28 -15.47 11.75
N ALA A 367 5.46 -15.95 10.81
CA ALA A 367 5.92 -16.86 9.75
C ALA A 367 6.92 -16.18 8.80
N ARG A 368 6.78 -14.86 8.62
CA ARG A 368 7.65 -14.06 7.76
C ARG A 368 8.99 -13.69 8.40
N ASP A 369 9.08 -13.63 9.72
CA ASP A 369 10.31 -13.24 10.43
C ASP A 369 11.51 -14.11 10.04
N ASP A 370 12.70 -13.51 9.92
CA ASP A 370 13.96 -14.21 9.69
C ASP A 370 14.33 -15.08 10.91
N GLY A 371 13.87 -14.69 12.11
CA GLY A 371 13.97 -15.44 13.36
C GLY A 371 12.70 -16.23 13.72
N ARG A 372 11.85 -16.57 12.72
CA ARG A 372 10.53 -17.19 12.94
C ARG A 372 10.59 -18.36 13.92
N ARG A 373 9.53 -18.45 14.72
CA ARG A 373 9.37 -19.51 15.73
C ARG A 373 9.32 -20.88 15.07
N THR A 374 9.92 -21.88 15.68
CA THR A 374 9.61 -23.27 15.28
C THR A 374 8.13 -23.57 15.56
N PRO A 375 7.50 -24.53 14.87
CA PRO A 375 6.12 -24.93 15.17
C PRO A 375 5.90 -25.29 16.65
N THR A 376 6.89 -25.91 17.30
CA THR A 376 6.86 -26.22 18.73
C THR A 376 6.85 -24.96 19.60
N GLU A 377 7.69 -23.98 19.30
CA GLU A 377 7.74 -22.70 20.04
C GLU A 377 6.48 -21.87 19.82
N TYR A 378 5.96 -21.85 18.60
CA TYR A 378 4.69 -21.20 18.28
C TYR A 378 3.54 -21.80 19.08
N ARG A 379 3.40 -23.14 19.08
CA ARG A 379 2.38 -23.84 19.86
C ARG A 379 2.51 -23.56 21.36
N ARG A 380 3.73 -23.62 21.91
CA ARG A 380 3.98 -23.34 23.32
C ARG A 380 3.52 -21.93 23.72
N ASP A 381 3.88 -20.93 22.93
CA ASP A 381 3.59 -19.54 23.28
C ASP A 381 2.11 -19.18 23.05
N MET A 382 1.47 -19.74 22.02
CA MET A 382 0.01 -19.66 21.85
C MET A 382 -0.73 -20.26 23.05
N LEU A 383 -0.32 -21.45 23.53
CA LEU A 383 -0.92 -22.06 24.71
C LEU A 383 -0.68 -21.25 25.98
N ARG A 384 0.52 -20.69 26.17
CA ARG A 384 0.82 -19.79 27.29
C ARG A 384 -0.14 -18.59 27.32
N LEU A 385 -0.40 -17.96 26.17
CA LEU A 385 -1.35 -16.85 26.07
C LEU A 385 -2.79 -17.32 26.37
N ILE A 386 -3.23 -18.42 25.75
CA ILE A 386 -4.57 -19.00 25.94
C ILE A 386 -4.83 -19.35 27.41
N GLU A 387 -3.88 -20.00 28.08
CA GLU A 387 -3.99 -20.34 29.50
C GLU A 387 -4.07 -19.09 30.37
N ARG A 388 -3.26 -18.07 30.07
CA ARG A 388 -3.26 -16.80 30.81
C ARG A 388 -4.56 -16.01 30.63
N LEU A 389 -5.12 -16.00 29.43
CA LEU A 389 -6.43 -15.41 29.11
C LEU A 389 -7.55 -16.13 29.87
N LYS A 390 -7.59 -17.47 29.79
CA LYS A 390 -8.58 -18.29 30.52
C LYS A 390 -8.49 -18.07 32.03
N ALA A 391 -7.28 -17.98 32.59
CA ALA A 391 -7.08 -17.67 34.01
C ALA A 391 -7.60 -16.28 34.42
N ALA A 392 -7.64 -15.33 33.48
CA ALA A 392 -8.24 -14.01 33.67
C ALA A 392 -9.77 -13.97 33.41
N GLY A 393 -10.38 -15.11 33.04
CA GLY A 393 -11.79 -15.16 32.64
C GLY A 393 -12.07 -14.55 31.26
N ILE A 394 -11.06 -14.48 30.38
CA ILE A 394 -11.17 -13.96 29.02
C ILE A 394 -11.24 -15.14 28.05
N GLU A 395 -12.25 -15.18 27.20
CA GLU A 395 -12.44 -16.24 26.21
C GLU A 395 -11.60 -16.02 24.94
N PRO A 396 -10.68 -16.94 24.59
CA PRO A 396 -9.89 -16.81 23.37
C PRO A 396 -10.70 -17.22 22.12
N VAL A 397 -10.61 -16.42 21.06
CA VAL A 397 -11.04 -16.74 19.70
C VAL A 397 -9.80 -16.85 18.83
N LEU A 398 -9.63 -18.00 18.18
CA LEU A 398 -8.43 -18.28 17.38
C LEU A 398 -8.66 -17.89 15.93
N THR A 399 -7.59 -17.50 15.23
CA THR A 399 -7.62 -17.28 13.79
C THR A 399 -6.47 -18.00 13.11
N THR A 400 -6.71 -18.55 11.93
CA THR A 400 -5.59 -18.93 11.04
C THR A 400 -5.00 -17.68 10.39
N GLY A 401 -3.79 -17.77 9.85
CA GLY A 401 -3.26 -16.73 8.98
C GLY A 401 -3.71 -16.90 7.53
N TYR A 402 -3.73 -15.82 6.76
CA TYR A 402 -4.11 -15.81 5.35
C TYR A 402 -2.93 -16.23 4.44
N PRO A 403 -3.16 -16.81 3.25
CA PRO A 403 -2.10 -17.36 2.40
C PRO A 403 -1.11 -16.30 1.89
N PHE A 404 0.18 -16.68 1.85
CA PHE A 404 1.22 -15.92 1.16
C PHE A 404 1.27 -16.24 -0.34
N ASP A 405 1.86 -15.34 -1.13
CA ASP A 405 2.23 -15.63 -2.52
C ASP A 405 3.19 -16.84 -2.62
N HIS A 406 3.16 -17.52 -3.78
CA HIS A 406 3.98 -18.67 -4.12
C HIS A 406 5.50 -18.40 -4.06
N ASP A 407 5.92 -17.14 -4.19
CA ASP A 407 7.33 -16.73 -4.11
C ASP A 407 7.93 -16.83 -2.68
N PHE A 408 7.11 -17.07 -1.64
CA PHE A 408 7.53 -17.16 -0.23
C PHE A 408 7.51 -18.60 0.31
N GLU A 409 8.30 -19.51 -0.28
CA GLU A 409 8.25 -20.94 0.05
C GLU A 409 8.46 -21.27 1.54
N GLU A 410 9.50 -20.69 2.17
CA GLU A 410 9.81 -20.91 3.59
C GLU A 410 8.75 -20.33 4.54
N PRO A 411 8.40 -19.03 4.47
CA PRO A 411 7.31 -18.46 5.28
C PRO A 411 5.98 -19.19 5.09
N ARG A 412 5.64 -19.59 3.86
CA ARG A 412 4.42 -20.34 3.57
C ARG A 412 4.41 -21.71 4.25
N THR A 413 5.55 -22.40 4.25
CA THR A 413 5.69 -23.69 4.95
C THR A 413 5.49 -23.52 6.46
N ALA A 414 6.10 -22.48 7.05
CA ALA A 414 5.91 -22.16 8.47
C ALA A 414 4.45 -21.79 8.78
N LEU A 415 3.85 -20.92 7.96
CA LEU A 415 2.45 -20.51 8.08
C LEU A 415 1.49 -21.70 8.04
N ASN A 416 1.65 -22.61 7.08
CA ASN A 416 0.82 -23.81 6.98
C ASN A 416 0.94 -24.70 8.24
N ALA A 417 2.15 -24.80 8.82
CA ALA A 417 2.37 -25.51 10.07
C ALA A 417 1.69 -24.80 11.26
N TYR A 418 1.76 -23.46 11.33
CA TYR A 418 1.08 -22.67 12.36
C TYR A 418 -0.44 -22.79 12.25
N ASN A 419 -1.01 -22.66 11.05
CA ASN A 419 -2.45 -22.83 10.80
C ASN A 419 -2.93 -24.22 11.23
N SER A 420 -2.15 -25.26 10.93
CA SER A 420 -2.43 -26.62 11.41
C SER A 420 -2.45 -26.72 12.94
N ILE A 421 -1.49 -26.07 13.61
CA ILE A 421 -1.44 -26.00 15.08
C ILE A 421 -2.65 -25.26 15.65
N VAL A 422 -3.02 -24.11 15.07
CA VAL A 422 -4.17 -23.32 15.53
C VAL A 422 -5.45 -24.14 15.45
N ARG A 423 -5.69 -24.82 14.32
CA ARG A 423 -6.83 -25.74 14.15
C ARG A 423 -6.85 -26.85 15.19
N GLN A 424 -5.69 -27.45 15.47
CA GLN A 424 -5.56 -28.48 16.52
C GLN A 424 -5.89 -27.93 17.91
N ILE A 425 -5.33 -26.77 18.29
CA ILE A 425 -5.62 -26.11 19.58
C ILE A 425 -7.11 -25.79 19.69
N ALA A 426 -7.75 -25.29 18.63
CA ALA A 426 -9.18 -24.98 18.61
C ALA A 426 -10.03 -26.21 18.99
N VAL A 427 -9.74 -27.36 18.38
CA VAL A 427 -10.43 -28.63 18.67
C VAL A 427 -10.10 -29.13 20.08
N GLU A 428 -8.82 -29.18 20.45
CA GLU A 428 -8.35 -29.71 21.74
C GLU A 428 -8.93 -28.95 22.93
N HIS A 429 -9.03 -27.62 22.81
CA HIS A 429 -9.46 -26.73 23.88
C HIS A 429 -10.89 -26.23 23.75
N ARG A 430 -11.61 -26.72 22.73
CA ARG A 430 -12.97 -26.33 22.36
C ARG A 430 -13.15 -24.81 22.25
N LEU A 431 -12.36 -24.18 21.38
CA LEU A 431 -12.35 -22.74 21.16
C LEU A 431 -12.97 -22.39 19.80
N ARG A 432 -13.57 -21.20 19.71
CA ARG A 432 -14.01 -20.62 18.44
C ARG A 432 -12.81 -20.40 17.51
N LEU A 433 -13.00 -20.63 16.21
CA LEU A 433 -11.99 -20.49 15.18
C LEU A 433 -12.55 -19.71 13.98
N ALA A 434 -11.88 -18.63 13.59
CA ALA A 434 -12.06 -17.97 12.31
C ALA A 434 -10.97 -18.45 11.33
N ASP A 435 -11.34 -19.21 10.31
CA ASP A 435 -10.36 -19.80 9.38
C ASP A 435 -10.15 -18.94 8.13
N TYR A 436 -9.30 -17.92 8.25
CA TYR A 436 -8.95 -17.03 7.15
C TYR A 436 -8.32 -17.77 5.97
N TYR A 437 -7.50 -18.78 6.23
CA TYR A 437 -6.80 -19.48 5.17
C TYR A 437 -7.78 -20.16 4.21
N ASP A 438 -8.75 -20.90 4.76
CA ASP A 438 -9.70 -21.64 3.94
C ASP A 438 -10.67 -20.69 3.22
N GLY A 439 -11.14 -19.63 3.89
CA GLY A 439 -11.97 -18.60 3.28
C GLY A 439 -11.31 -17.91 2.07
N PHE A 440 -10.01 -17.57 2.19
CA PHE A 440 -9.24 -17.02 1.07
C PHE A 440 -9.09 -18.03 -0.08
N VAL A 441 -8.90 -19.31 0.21
CA VAL A 441 -8.76 -20.36 -0.82
C VAL A 441 -10.08 -20.59 -1.56
N GLU A 442 -11.22 -20.59 -0.86
CA GLU A 442 -12.55 -20.78 -1.44
C GLU A 442 -12.93 -19.66 -2.41
N ARG A 443 -12.53 -18.41 -2.12
CA ARG A 443 -12.82 -17.25 -3.00
C ARG A 443 -12.03 -17.21 -4.30
N GLY A 444 -10.89 -17.90 -4.42
CA GLY A 444 -10.10 -18.00 -5.66
C GLY A 444 -8.86 -17.10 -5.73
N ASP A 445 -8.29 -16.94 -6.95
CA ASP A 445 -6.91 -16.47 -7.17
C ASP A 445 -6.64 -15.08 -6.53
N PRO A 446 -5.48 -14.87 -5.86
CA PRO A 446 -5.29 -13.87 -4.83
C PRO A 446 -4.82 -12.45 -5.24
N PRO A 447 -4.63 -12.03 -6.51
CA PRO A 447 -4.11 -10.68 -6.78
C PRO A 447 -5.05 -9.55 -6.34
N SER A 448 -6.28 -9.84 -5.91
CA SER A 448 -7.25 -8.89 -5.33
C SER A 448 -7.36 -8.95 -3.79
N LEU A 449 -6.86 -10.00 -3.14
CA LEU A 449 -7.02 -10.22 -1.69
C LEU A 449 -5.78 -9.87 -0.87
N VAL A 450 -4.59 -10.23 -1.36
CA VAL A 450 -3.32 -9.98 -0.66
C VAL A 450 -2.35 -9.23 -1.57
N TYR A 451 -1.74 -8.20 -1.02
CA TYR A 451 -0.73 -7.44 -1.73
C TYR A 451 0.64 -8.12 -1.64
N LYS A 452 1.03 -8.79 -2.73
CA LYS A 452 2.20 -9.68 -2.89
C LYS A 452 3.55 -9.15 -2.41
N ARG A 453 3.77 -7.82 -2.35
CA ARG A 453 5.07 -7.28 -1.92
C ARG A 453 5.21 -7.21 -0.40
N PHE A 454 4.11 -6.89 0.27
CA PHE A 454 4.07 -6.73 1.73
C PHE A 454 3.39 -7.89 2.42
N GLU A 455 2.74 -8.77 1.65
CA GLU A 455 1.96 -9.88 2.18
C GLU A 455 0.92 -9.37 3.19
N THR A 456 0.26 -8.27 2.85
CA THR A 456 -0.80 -7.65 3.66
C THR A 456 -2.13 -7.73 2.93
N PRO A 457 -3.25 -7.94 3.64
CA PRO A 457 -4.56 -7.95 3.01
C PRO A 457 -4.86 -6.60 2.38
N MET A 458 -5.47 -6.64 1.20
CA MET A 458 -6.16 -5.51 0.61
C MET A 458 -7.60 -5.45 1.16
N PHE A 459 -8.38 -4.44 0.79
CA PHE A 459 -9.74 -4.27 1.31
C PHE A 459 -10.61 -5.54 1.17
N HIS A 460 -10.57 -6.21 0.01
CA HIS A 460 -11.30 -7.46 -0.21
C HIS A 460 -10.77 -8.63 0.63
N GLY A 461 -9.48 -8.64 0.96
CA GLY A 461 -8.91 -9.60 1.92
C GLY A 461 -9.39 -9.33 3.35
N TYR A 462 -9.47 -8.05 3.77
CA TYR A 462 -10.07 -7.69 5.06
C TYR A 462 -11.58 -7.96 5.11
N HIS A 463 -12.27 -7.85 3.98
CA HIS A 463 -13.68 -8.26 3.85
C HIS A 463 -13.85 -9.75 4.12
N GLU A 464 -12.97 -10.59 3.56
CA GLU A 464 -12.98 -12.02 3.84
C GLU A 464 -12.67 -12.33 5.31
N MET A 465 -11.64 -11.71 5.89
CA MET A 465 -11.34 -11.86 7.31
C MET A 465 -12.54 -11.49 8.20
N ALA A 466 -13.27 -10.42 7.84
CA ALA A 466 -14.46 -9.99 8.56
C ALA A 466 -15.61 -11.01 8.48
N GLU A 467 -15.81 -11.68 7.34
CA GLU A 467 -16.81 -12.74 7.21
C GLU A 467 -16.46 -13.95 8.08
N CYS A 468 -15.22 -14.45 8.01
CA CYS A 468 -14.77 -15.56 8.85
C CYS A 468 -14.93 -15.25 10.36
N LEU A 469 -14.63 -14.01 10.77
CA LEU A 469 -14.80 -13.58 12.16
C LEU A 469 -16.26 -13.50 12.58
N LEU A 470 -17.15 -12.95 11.73
CA LEU A 470 -18.58 -12.91 12.05
C LEU A 470 -19.14 -14.32 12.19
N GLU A 471 -18.76 -15.26 11.34
CA GLU A 471 -19.11 -16.67 11.48
C GLU A 471 -18.62 -17.24 12.82
N ALA A 472 -17.33 -17.05 13.14
CA ALA A 472 -16.75 -17.50 14.40
C ALA A 472 -17.39 -16.84 15.64
N PHE A 473 -17.85 -15.60 15.52
CA PHE A 473 -18.60 -14.88 16.54
C PHE A 473 -20.06 -15.34 16.67
N GLY A 474 -20.52 -16.26 15.83
CA GLY A 474 -21.88 -16.81 15.84
C GLY A 474 -22.89 -16.00 15.02
N TYR A 475 -22.43 -15.23 14.04
CA TYR A 475 -23.23 -14.41 13.13
C TYR A 475 -23.07 -14.81 11.64
N PRO A 476 -23.21 -16.10 11.28
CA PRO A 476 -22.91 -16.59 9.92
C PRO A 476 -23.80 -16.00 8.82
N ASP A 477 -25.00 -15.53 9.17
CA ASP A 477 -25.96 -14.99 8.20
C ASP A 477 -25.76 -13.49 7.91
N LEU A 478 -24.87 -12.82 8.65
CA LEU A 478 -24.62 -11.39 8.47
C LEU A 478 -23.69 -11.15 7.27
N LYS A 479 -24.13 -10.24 6.38
CA LYS A 479 -23.36 -9.88 5.18
C LYS A 479 -22.51 -8.65 5.46
N VAL A 480 -21.20 -8.79 5.24
CA VAL A 480 -20.25 -7.69 5.36
C VAL A 480 -20.41 -6.73 4.17
N ALA A 481 -20.50 -5.44 4.47
CA ALA A 481 -20.61 -4.41 3.43
C ALA A 481 -19.34 -4.33 2.57
N LEU A 482 -19.50 -4.06 1.27
CA LEU A 482 -18.38 -3.88 0.33
C LEU A 482 -17.71 -2.50 0.41
N LYS A 483 -18.13 -1.66 1.37
CA LYS A 483 -17.68 -0.28 1.58
C LYS A 483 -17.83 0.08 3.05
N LEU A 484 -16.96 0.96 3.54
CA LEU A 484 -17.15 1.61 4.84
C LEU A 484 -17.99 2.89 4.67
N HIS A 485 -18.87 3.18 5.61
CA HIS A 485 -19.76 4.33 5.57
C HIS A 485 -19.81 4.98 6.94
N GLY A 486 -19.85 6.32 6.95
CA GLY A 486 -20.09 7.09 8.16
C GLY A 486 -19.02 6.93 9.24
N LEU A 487 -17.77 6.67 8.85
CA LEU A 487 -16.64 6.74 9.77
C LEU A 487 -16.58 8.15 10.36
N LYS A 488 -16.43 8.23 11.68
CA LYS A 488 -16.20 9.47 12.42
C LYS A 488 -14.79 9.48 12.98
N THR A 489 -14.29 10.65 13.35
CA THR A 489 -13.10 10.73 14.17
C THR A 489 -13.33 10.05 15.50
N PHE A 490 -12.28 9.44 16.05
CA PHE A 490 -12.35 8.91 17.41
C PHE A 490 -12.76 10.01 18.41
N PRO A 491 -13.52 9.67 19.47
CA PRO A 491 -13.88 10.63 20.50
C PRO A 491 -12.67 11.38 21.06
N GLY A 492 -12.83 12.68 21.25
CA GLY A 492 -11.80 13.51 21.87
C GLY A 492 -10.67 13.98 20.96
N VAL A 493 -10.69 13.63 19.67
CA VAL A 493 -9.71 14.14 18.70
C VAL A 493 -9.77 15.66 18.64
N ILE A 494 -8.60 16.30 18.75
CA ILE A 494 -8.48 17.75 18.60
C ILE A 494 -8.37 18.06 17.11
N GLU A 495 -9.39 18.71 16.55
CA GLU A 495 -9.56 18.87 15.10
C GLU A 495 -8.58 19.85 14.44
N LYS A 496 -7.94 20.74 15.22
CA LYS A 496 -7.08 21.79 14.65
C LYS A 496 -5.77 21.92 15.40
N TRP A 497 -4.68 21.88 14.64
CA TRP A 497 -3.32 22.03 15.13
C TRP A 497 -2.56 23.03 14.29
N ARG A 498 -1.76 23.87 14.94
CA ARG A 498 -0.69 24.61 14.28
C ARG A 498 0.56 23.77 14.32
N TYR A 499 1.36 23.76 13.26
CA TYR A 499 2.61 23.04 13.24
C TYR A 499 3.73 23.79 12.53
N GLN A 500 4.96 23.45 12.90
CA GLN A 500 6.16 23.88 12.21
C GLN A 500 7.17 22.73 12.12
N SER A 501 7.97 22.73 11.05
CA SER A 501 9.10 21.81 10.96
C SER A 501 10.30 22.35 11.73
N ILE A 502 11.03 21.45 12.38
CA ILE A 502 12.26 21.71 13.12
C ILE A 502 13.36 20.72 12.71
N GLU A 503 14.60 20.99 13.12
CA GLU A 503 15.70 20.07 12.85
C GLU A 503 15.45 18.72 13.54
N ARG A 504 15.68 17.62 12.82
CA ARG A 504 15.34 16.27 13.28
C ARG A 504 15.96 15.91 14.64
N ASN A 505 17.20 16.37 14.85
CA ASN A 505 18.00 16.06 16.04
C ASN A 505 17.91 17.14 17.13
N LEU A 506 17.09 18.19 16.94
CA LEU A 506 16.93 19.23 17.96
C LEU A 506 16.23 18.66 19.19
N GLU A 507 16.88 18.66 20.35
CA GLU A 507 16.22 18.25 21.59
C GLU A 507 15.23 19.31 22.06
N ILE A 508 14.05 18.85 22.49
CA ILE A 508 12.96 19.72 22.94
C ILE A 508 12.85 19.60 24.46
N ASP A 509 13.14 20.69 25.16
CA ASP A 509 13.08 20.80 26.61
C ASP A 509 12.08 21.87 27.07
N GLU A 510 11.90 22.01 28.38
CA GLU A 510 10.99 23.00 28.98
C GLU A 510 11.33 24.43 28.56
N ALA A 511 12.63 24.74 28.38
CA ALA A 511 13.08 26.06 27.97
C ALA A 511 12.67 26.37 26.52
N TYR A 512 12.81 25.39 25.62
CA TYR A 512 12.34 25.49 24.25
C TYR A 512 10.84 25.72 24.20
N ILE A 513 10.05 24.90 24.91
CA ILE A 513 8.60 25.01 24.96
C ILE A 513 8.15 26.37 25.50
N SER A 514 8.79 26.84 26.57
CA SER A 514 8.49 28.15 27.18
C SER A 514 8.85 29.34 26.27
N SER A 515 9.85 29.18 25.40
CA SER A 515 10.28 30.23 24.45
C SER A 515 9.42 30.30 23.19
N MET A 516 8.54 29.32 22.99
CA MET A 516 7.81 29.12 21.75
C MET A 516 6.70 30.16 21.59
N ASN A 517 6.73 30.88 20.47
CA ASN A 517 5.63 31.76 20.09
C ASN A 517 4.63 31.00 19.21
N VAL A 518 3.63 30.38 19.83
CA VAL A 518 2.56 29.63 19.15
C VAL A 518 1.60 30.51 18.34
N ASP A 519 1.65 31.84 18.54
CA ASP A 519 0.85 32.82 17.82
C ASP A 519 1.58 33.34 16.57
N ALA A 520 2.77 32.81 16.25
CA ALA A 520 3.47 33.07 14.99
C ALA A 520 2.76 32.41 13.79
N GLU A 521 3.12 32.82 12.57
CA GLU A 521 2.62 32.19 11.34
C GLU A 521 3.18 30.76 11.22
N TRP A 522 2.41 29.79 11.71
CA TRP A 522 2.63 28.36 11.58
C TRP A 522 1.64 27.78 10.58
N ASP A 523 2.02 26.67 9.94
CA ASP A 523 1.09 25.91 9.11
C ASP A 523 -0.04 25.32 9.97
N ILE A 524 -1.20 25.09 9.36
CA ILE A 524 -2.36 24.51 10.04
C ILE A 524 -2.66 23.15 9.43
N VAL A 525 -2.89 22.16 10.29
CA VAL A 525 -3.54 20.91 9.92
C VAL A 525 -4.92 20.85 10.56
N GLU A 526 -5.92 20.55 9.74
CA GLU A 526 -7.29 20.27 10.18
C GLU A 526 -7.55 18.76 10.03
N ILE A 527 -8.25 18.19 11.01
CA ILE A 527 -8.55 16.77 11.12
C ILE A 527 -10.08 16.60 11.02
N PRO A 528 -10.60 15.63 10.24
CA PRO A 528 -9.86 14.68 9.40
C PRO A 528 -9.10 15.37 8.26
N GLU A 529 -7.91 14.87 7.94
CA GLU A 529 -7.11 15.43 6.86
C GLU A 529 -7.88 15.35 5.54
N VAL A 530 -7.79 16.39 4.72
CA VAL A 530 -8.28 16.33 3.35
C VAL A 530 -7.33 15.46 2.54
N ASP A 531 -7.63 14.17 2.48
CA ASP A 531 -6.91 13.23 1.65
C ASP A 531 -7.23 13.47 0.17
N GLY A 532 -6.37 14.24 -0.49
CA GLY A 532 -6.49 14.55 -1.91
C GLY A 532 -6.41 13.30 -2.80
N PHE A 533 -5.69 12.25 -2.38
CA PHE A 533 -5.52 11.03 -3.15
C PHE A 533 -6.74 10.12 -3.03
N SER A 534 -7.24 9.85 -1.82
CA SER A 534 -8.42 8.98 -1.68
C SER A 534 -9.70 9.64 -2.19
N ARG A 535 -9.82 10.99 -2.16
CA ARG A 535 -10.94 11.69 -2.80
C ARG A 535 -10.97 11.54 -4.33
N ARG A 536 -9.87 11.13 -4.95
CA ARG A 536 -9.76 10.84 -6.40
C ARG A 536 -10.07 9.38 -6.74
N ARG A 537 -10.26 8.51 -5.74
CA ARG A 537 -10.68 7.12 -5.92
C ARG A 537 -12.19 7.02 -6.10
N THR A 538 -12.62 6.08 -6.93
CA THR A 538 -14.04 5.71 -7.08
C THR A 538 -14.62 5.11 -5.80
N GLU A 539 -13.78 4.38 -5.05
CA GLU A 539 -14.10 3.89 -3.71
C GLU A 539 -12.99 4.25 -2.70
N PRO A 540 -13.06 5.45 -2.08
CA PRO A 540 -12.06 5.91 -1.12
C PRO A 540 -11.91 4.97 0.07
N THR A 541 -12.99 4.29 0.48
CA THR A 541 -13.01 3.45 1.69
C THR A 541 -12.15 2.20 1.59
N HIS A 542 -11.74 1.82 0.37
CA HIS A 542 -10.80 0.72 0.16
C HIS A 542 -9.34 1.10 0.47
N SER A 543 -9.09 2.38 0.69
CA SER A 543 -7.78 2.91 1.09
C SER A 543 -7.66 2.92 2.61
N ASN A 544 -6.64 2.25 3.16
CA ASN A 544 -6.34 2.37 4.60
C ASN A 544 -5.98 3.81 4.98
N HIS A 545 -5.37 4.55 4.05
CA HIS A 545 -5.05 5.96 4.25
C HIS A 545 -6.32 6.82 4.43
N PHE A 546 -7.36 6.56 3.63
CA PHE A 546 -8.67 7.17 3.85
C PHE A 546 -9.23 6.79 5.22
N GLN A 547 -9.24 5.50 5.55
CA GLN A 547 -9.80 5.03 6.83
C GLN A 547 -9.09 5.70 8.02
N GLU A 548 -7.76 5.76 8.01
CA GLU A 548 -6.94 6.35 9.07
C GLU A 548 -7.17 7.85 9.21
N THR A 549 -7.23 8.58 8.09
CA THR A 549 -7.49 10.03 8.11
C THR A 549 -8.90 10.34 8.62
N GLU A 550 -9.91 9.58 8.20
CA GLU A 550 -11.30 9.73 8.66
C GLU A 550 -11.45 9.48 10.17
N VAL A 551 -10.71 8.52 10.74
CA VAL A 551 -10.75 8.24 12.19
C VAL A 551 -9.88 9.18 13.03
N GLY A 552 -9.11 10.07 12.39
CA GLY A 552 -8.41 11.18 13.06
C GLY A 552 -6.88 11.11 13.08
N PHE A 553 -6.27 10.23 12.29
CA PHE A 553 -4.82 10.28 12.08
C PHE A 553 -4.41 11.38 11.12
N VAL A 554 -3.29 12.01 11.43
CA VAL A 554 -2.53 12.83 10.50
C VAL A 554 -1.38 11.98 9.97
N ARG A 555 -1.27 11.88 8.65
CA ARG A 555 -0.39 10.92 7.96
C ARG A 555 0.86 11.55 7.39
N SER A 556 0.85 12.86 7.19
CA SER A 556 1.98 13.59 6.62
C SER A 556 1.88 15.09 6.89
N PHE A 557 3.02 15.76 6.95
CA PHE A 557 3.08 17.22 7.03
C PHE A 557 3.63 17.82 5.73
N ARG A 558 3.20 19.04 5.41
CA ARG A 558 3.84 19.81 4.34
C ARG A 558 5.21 20.28 4.85
N GLY A 559 6.27 20.03 4.07
CA GLY A 559 7.61 20.49 4.44
C GLY A 559 8.74 19.64 3.86
N ALA A 560 9.97 19.97 4.28
CA ALA A 560 11.17 19.24 3.89
C ALA A 560 11.21 17.83 4.52
N ARG A 561 11.75 16.85 3.77
CA ARG A 561 12.00 15.50 4.28
C ARG A 561 13.05 15.51 5.40
N ASN A 562 13.07 14.45 6.22
CA ASN A 562 14.05 14.26 7.31
C ASN A 562 14.02 15.39 8.35
N ARG A 563 12.82 15.88 8.65
CA ARG A 563 12.56 16.86 9.70
C ARG A 563 11.93 16.16 10.90
N LYS A 564 11.71 16.93 11.95
CA LYS A 564 10.78 16.62 13.03
C LYS A 564 9.77 17.76 13.10
N TYR A 565 8.60 17.53 13.64
CA TYR A 565 7.53 18.51 13.68
C TYR A 565 7.10 18.78 15.11
N ILE A 566 6.80 20.04 15.39
CA ILE A 566 6.16 20.46 16.63
C ILE A 566 4.80 21.00 16.29
N LEU A 567 3.80 20.52 17.02
CA LEU A 567 2.42 20.90 16.89
C LEU A 567 1.94 21.54 18.18
N ALA A 568 1.13 22.57 18.07
CA ALA A 568 0.51 23.23 19.20
C ALA A 568 -0.99 23.39 18.97
N SER A 569 -1.76 23.09 20.01
CA SER A 569 -3.19 23.39 20.06
C SER A 569 -3.55 23.95 21.43
N THR A 570 -4.67 24.65 21.51
CA THR A 570 -5.16 25.24 22.76
C THR A 570 -6.64 24.93 22.90
N ILE A 571 -6.99 24.34 24.03
CA ILE A 571 -8.37 24.01 24.38
C ILE A 571 -8.80 24.81 25.61
N ASN A 572 -10.10 25.08 25.71
CA ASN A 572 -10.70 25.70 26.89
C ASN A 572 -11.59 24.69 27.60
N VAL A 573 -11.43 24.53 28.91
CA VAL A 573 -12.34 23.67 29.70
C VAL A 573 -13.02 24.49 30.80
N PRO A 574 -14.33 24.33 31.03
CA PRO A 574 -15.07 25.19 31.96
C PRO A 574 -14.67 24.97 33.42
N HIS A 575 -14.25 23.76 33.77
CA HIS A 575 -13.83 23.35 35.10
C HIS A 575 -12.63 22.40 34.98
N SER A 576 -11.81 22.34 36.03
CA SER A 576 -10.75 21.34 36.09
C SER A 576 -11.34 19.94 36.04
N GLN A 577 -10.72 19.06 35.27
CA GLN A 577 -11.22 17.71 35.04
C GLN A 577 -10.08 16.76 34.69
N GLU A 578 -10.20 15.51 35.16
CA GLU A 578 -9.33 14.41 34.75
C GLU A 578 -9.75 13.91 33.37
N VAL A 579 -8.76 13.67 32.52
CA VAL A 579 -8.94 13.10 31.18
C VAL A 579 -7.79 12.14 30.89
N THR A 580 -8.04 11.17 30.02
CA THR A 580 -7.00 10.31 29.47
C THR A 580 -6.54 10.88 28.14
N VAL A 581 -5.22 11.04 27.99
CA VAL A 581 -4.54 11.31 26.72
C VAL A 581 -4.35 10.00 25.98
N ASN A 582 -4.77 9.93 24.71
CA ASN A 582 -4.45 8.81 23.83
C ASN A 582 -3.57 9.29 22.69
N VAL A 583 -2.46 8.59 22.48
CA VAL A 583 -1.41 8.94 21.54
C VAL A 583 -1.08 7.74 20.66
N GLY A 584 -0.94 8.00 19.36
CA GLY A 584 -0.51 7.03 18.37
C GLY A 584 0.41 7.65 17.32
N GLY A 585 0.88 6.81 16.40
CA GLY A 585 1.83 7.20 15.36
C GLY A 585 3.24 7.39 15.92
N THR A 586 3.93 8.41 15.42
CA THR A 586 5.36 8.66 15.67
C THR A 586 5.62 9.73 16.73
N VAL A 587 4.62 9.99 17.58
CA VAL A 587 4.72 10.96 18.67
C VAL A 587 5.87 10.59 19.62
N ARG A 588 6.65 11.61 19.99
CA ARG A 588 7.88 11.52 20.79
C ARG A 588 7.75 12.15 22.16
N SER A 589 6.95 13.20 22.28
CA SER A 589 6.61 13.79 23.56
C SER A 589 5.30 14.56 23.47
N VAL A 590 4.58 14.61 24.59
CA VAL A 590 3.42 15.47 24.77
C VAL A 590 3.66 16.37 25.97
N TRP A 591 3.34 17.65 25.80
CA TRP A 591 3.46 18.67 26.83
C TRP A 591 2.10 19.31 27.08
N LEU A 592 1.81 19.57 28.35
CA LEU A 592 0.62 20.26 28.81
C LEU A 592 1.06 21.47 29.64
N ASN A 593 0.66 22.67 29.21
CA ASN A 593 0.95 23.93 29.92
C ASN A 593 2.45 24.13 30.25
N GLY A 594 3.34 23.64 29.38
CA GLY A 594 4.80 23.74 29.53
C GLY A 594 5.46 22.56 30.23
N GLU A 595 4.69 21.65 30.83
CA GLU A 595 5.20 20.46 31.52
C GLU A 595 5.08 19.22 30.63
N ARG A 596 6.11 18.35 30.62
CA ARG A 596 6.08 17.10 29.85
C ARG A 596 5.21 16.07 30.58
N ILE A 597 4.19 15.56 29.90
CA ILE A 597 3.20 14.63 30.48
C ILE A 597 3.24 13.23 29.87
N VAL A 598 3.76 13.08 28.66
CA VAL A 598 3.91 11.78 27.99
C VAL A 598 5.27 11.72 27.31
N GLU A 599 6.01 10.64 27.57
CA GLU A 599 7.25 10.31 26.87
C GLU A 599 7.16 8.84 26.42
N PRO A 600 6.71 8.60 25.18
CA PRO A 600 6.60 7.24 24.66
C PRO A 600 7.97 6.53 24.64
N PRO A 601 7.98 5.18 24.71
CA PRO A 601 9.22 4.42 24.68
C PRO A 601 10.07 4.75 23.45
N LYS A 602 11.40 4.70 23.59
CA LYS A 602 12.34 5.09 22.53
C LYS A 602 12.11 4.34 21.19
N TYR A 603 11.60 3.10 21.27
CA TYR A 603 11.28 2.19 20.16
C TYR A 603 9.77 1.90 20.07
N HIS A 604 8.96 2.96 20.17
CA HIS A 604 7.52 2.88 19.98
C HIS A 604 7.18 2.50 18.52
N ARG A 605 6.48 1.38 18.33
CA ARG A 605 5.99 0.87 17.02
C ARG A 605 4.50 1.11 16.76
N GLY A 606 3.86 1.90 17.60
CA GLY A 606 2.41 1.86 17.75
C GLY A 606 1.75 2.87 16.85
N TRP A 607 1.49 2.43 15.64
CA TRP A 607 0.59 3.07 14.70
C TRP A 607 -0.82 3.32 15.27
N GLN A 608 -1.19 2.68 16.38
CA GLN A 608 -2.57 2.66 16.88
C GLN A 608 -2.92 3.86 17.77
N PRO A 609 -4.21 4.28 17.80
CA PRO A 609 -4.65 5.44 18.58
C PRO A 609 -4.38 5.33 20.09
N THR A 610 -4.35 4.10 20.63
CA THR A 610 -4.17 3.78 22.06
C THR A 610 -2.73 3.41 22.42
N ALA A 611 -1.77 3.63 21.52
CA ALA A 611 -0.44 3.09 21.72
C ALA A 611 0.25 3.64 22.97
N VAL A 612 -0.04 4.89 23.36
CA VAL A 612 0.23 5.38 24.71
C VAL A 612 -1.03 6.01 25.29
N ARG A 613 -1.35 5.62 26.53
CA ARG A 613 -2.44 6.20 27.32
C ARG A 613 -1.89 6.74 28.63
N SER A 614 -2.29 7.95 29.01
CA SER A 614 -1.86 8.58 30.26
C SER A 614 -2.96 9.47 30.82
N ASP A 615 -3.26 9.32 32.10
CA ASP A 615 -4.24 10.17 32.78
C ASP A 615 -3.61 11.49 33.20
N ILE A 616 -4.30 12.59 32.91
CA ILE A 616 -3.86 13.96 33.19
C ILE A 616 -5.00 14.81 33.75
N SER A 617 -4.63 15.87 34.47
CA SER A 617 -5.56 16.88 34.95
C SER A 617 -5.52 18.12 34.04
N LEU A 618 -6.65 18.48 33.43
CA LEU A 618 -6.81 19.78 32.77
C LEU A 618 -7.22 20.84 33.79
N VAL A 619 -6.68 22.06 33.68
CA VAL A 619 -7.04 23.18 34.55
C VAL A 619 -8.24 23.95 33.99
N ALA A 620 -9.10 24.49 34.84
CA ALA A 620 -10.17 25.40 34.40
C ALA A 620 -9.60 26.57 33.57
N GLY A 621 -10.19 26.81 32.40
CA GLY A 621 -9.72 27.80 31.44
C GLY A 621 -8.81 27.19 30.36
N ARG A 622 -7.80 27.96 29.99
CA ARG A 622 -6.91 27.68 28.85
C ARG A 622 -5.91 26.57 29.18
N ASN A 623 -5.86 25.54 28.34
CA ASN A 623 -4.84 24.50 28.36
C ASN A 623 -4.12 24.46 27.02
N GLN A 624 -2.80 24.63 27.03
CA GLN A 624 -1.97 24.50 25.84
C GLN A 624 -1.40 23.09 25.77
N ILE A 625 -1.54 22.47 24.61
CA ILE A 625 -1.02 21.14 24.34
C ILE A 625 0.01 21.27 23.21
N VAL A 626 1.18 20.68 23.42
CA VAL A 626 2.25 20.65 22.43
C VAL A 626 2.65 19.20 22.20
N ILE A 627 2.75 18.80 20.94
CA ILE A 627 3.20 17.47 20.54
C ILE A 627 4.48 17.61 19.73
N GLU A 628 5.45 16.77 20.05
CA GLU A 628 6.62 16.51 19.23
C GLU A 628 6.38 15.20 18.47
N THR A 629 6.51 15.22 17.15
CA THR A 629 6.35 14.01 16.34
C THR A 629 7.30 14.01 15.14
N PHE A 630 7.50 12.83 14.54
CA PHE A 630 8.10 12.76 13.22
C PHE A 630 7.05 13.12 12.20
N ASP A 631 6.48 12.16 11.51
CA ASP A 631 5.91 12.47 10.21
C ASP A 631 4.39 12.18 10.15
N ASP A 632 3.85 11.60 11.23
CA ASP A 632 2.44 11.34 11.45
C ASP A 632 2.12 11.60 12.93
N PHE A 633 0.84 11.68 13.29
CA PHE A 633 0.43 11.57 14.68
C PHE A 633 -1.05 11.20 14.81
N PHE A 634 -1.37 10.68 15.98
CA PHE A 634 -2.73 10.66 16.49
C PHE A 634 -2.75 11.27 17.90
N PHE A 635 -3.78 12.07 18.19
CA PHE A 635 -3.99 12.61 19.52
C PHE A 635 -5.47 12.80 19.85
N SER A 636 -5.89 12.29 21.00
CA SER A 636 -7.22 12.57 21.56
C SER A 636 -7.19 12.75 23.08
N LEU A 637 -8.21 13.44 23.59
CA LEU A 637 -8.50 13.58 25.02
C LEU A 637 -9.86 12.98 25.32
N THR A 638 -9.92 11.98 26.17
CA THR A 638 -11.16 11.26 26.47
C THR A 638 -11.43 11.23 27.96
N LYS A 639 -12.68 11.41 28.38
CA LYS A 639 -13.10 11.11 29.76
C LYS A 639 -13.36 9.62 29.96
N ASP A 640 -13.75 8.95 28.89
CA ASP A 640 -14.12 7.56 28.91
C ASP A 640 -12.87 6.69 28.75
N ALA A 641 -12.71 5.75 29.68
CA ALA A 641 -11.71 4.70 29.56
C ALA A 641 -12.01 3.75 28.37
N ASP A 642 -13.28 3.69 27.95
CA ASP A 642 -13.83 2.77 26.96
C ASP A 642 -13.84 3.36 25.56
N TRP A 643 -12.65 3.36 24.95
CA TRP A 643 -12.40 3.97 23.65
C TRP A 643 -12.09 2.90 22.61
N GLY A 644 -13.16 2.20 22.18
CA GLY A 644 -13.11 1.14 21.17
C GLY A 644 -13.52 1.60 19.78
N VAL A 645 -13.25 0.76 18.77
CA VAL A 645 -13.62 0.96 17.35
C VAL A 645 -15.12 1.24 17.17
N THR A 646 -15.94 0.69 18.05
CA THR A 646 -17.40 0.84 18.10
C THR A 646 -17.84 2.29 18.14
N SER A 647 -17.03 3.17 18.75
CA SER A 647 -17.30 4.60 18.81
C SER A 647 -17.39 5.26 17.42
N LEU A 648 -16.73 4.70 16.40
CA LEU A 648 -16.65 5.26 15.05
C LEU A 648 -17.97 5.17 14.27
N HIS A 649 -18.85 4.24 14.62
CA HIS A 649 -20.18 4.07 14.02
C HIS A 649 -21.31 4.36 15.01
N THR A 650 -21.05 5.09 16.10
CA THR A 650 -22.10 5.52 17.03
C THR A 650 -22.81 6.78 16.56
N ASN A 651 -24.10 6.91 16.89
CA ASN A 651 -24.87 8.14 16.67
C ASN A 651 -24.69 9.17 17.79
N GLU A 652 -24.03 8.81 18.89
CA GLU A 652 -23.74 9.73 19.99
C GLU A 652 -22.69 10.76 19.55
N GLU A 653 -22.89 12.02 19.93
CA GLU A 653 -21.87 13.05 19.73
C GLU A 653 -20.74 12.79 20.73
N PRO A 654 -19.49 12.65 20.27
CA PRO A 654 -18.36 12.48 21.18
C PRO A 654 -18.21 13.72 22.06
N ALA A 655 -17.67 13.56 23.27
CA ALA A 655 -17.27 14.69 24.09
C ALA A 655 -16.20 15.51 23.34
N THR A 656 -16.59 16.67 22.81
CA THR A 656 -15.71 17.52 22.00
C THR A 656 -14.96 18.52 22.86
N PHE A 657 -13.63 18.50 22.75
CA PHE A 657 -12.77 19.57 23.24
C PHE A 657 -12.61 20.61 22.14
N HIS A 658 -13.37 21.70 22.23
CA HIS A 658 -13.32 22.76 21.22
C HIS A 658 -12.01 23.55 21.32
N THR A 659 -11.31 23.64 20.20
CA THR A 659 -10.11 24.46 20.05
C THR A 659 -10.46 25.94 20.13
N ILE A 660 -9.66 26.72 20.87
CA ILE A 660 -9.76 28.18 20.84
C ILE A 660 -9.06 28.64 19.56
N THR A 661 -9.83 29.16 18.60
CA THR A 661 -9.23 29.97 17.53
C THR A 661 -8.99 31.37 18.10
N PRO A 662 -7.79 31.96 17.96
CA PRO A 662 -7.54 33.36 18.32
C PRO A 662 -8.54 34.31 17.65
#